data_AF-A0A137Q3X5-F1
#
_entry.id   AF-A0A137Q3X5-F1
#
_cell.length_a   1.000
_cell.length_b   1.000
_cell.length_c   1.000
_cell.angle_alpha   90.00
_cell.angle_beta   90.00
_cell.angle_gamma   90.00
#
_symmetry.space_group_name_H-M   'P 1'
#
loop_
_entity.id
_entity.type
_entity.pdbx_description
1 polymer ?
#
loop_
_entity_poly.entity_id
_entity_poly.type
_entity_poly.pdbx_seq_one_letter_code
_entity_poly.pdbx_strand_id
1 'polypeptide(L)'
;LFGAYDADAVSLRCLTPETRHALLTQGVDVLHISKLTSSLVLSYLKTSPYVSHHCAAPSNDQLDWLNRFWRWVDHSTWNPEVFNSIYLVPTTQGLQRPTDTVFDTHAEPDMMGLLEELGVFVLHPRVDAQTRGTLKHLVLSSNIHALLRALPVSLNIDLTEEQAIQITGHLIRHLPSSSHKYGSISSDPILRSRLRSLPIFPIMTSYHNNPITNRISIPNFHTVRGIDPASIPVLPLVPSTSWINLRAISQDILQYLDLNHPSPTSSNVMQELMLTHFQSQSPKTHLAFAQYLVNNFRSVPRGTLTRLASIEFVLARDGQKRAPKDLVDPQASIAELFPGASPFLPDTSQSILDTLVKHLRRLHLLVTEISLHIVRERIRFISDGHASEELARTLINFINGSRLDCRQLFDSTISSDMKWIPTPRGLESPRTCRDALSHYRKTKLFDEVMPLVKNSVRICFELRSVFSWDVEVPFLILVQQLARVIDQTEPSIEKIRDIIIEVGHRKLKPPELNELQTLLSNKKWIPTREETLVAAPFVLLSGESLPGVGFCSVAFDSSVTSFLRKMGCVDRPSKEIILKCLQSLQTLPATGRPNEQMALDVIHLLRWLPPLTATEHAELVIPDAEGMLRQFDQIYFNDIGPRACLVDRGSNFLAHPHISEGLAIALGLRRLGLIGIDTSANDLDMGEDLITTIRTRLREYTCSQLLLEFLANASDAGATEFDVLLDEIPNYPDKSLISSNCRYFQDAPALVLHNNSVFTDEDFQGILRTGIGGKAGQRNTIGQFGLGALTMFHITEVRFDSINIREFTNGAYISV
;
A
#
# COMPACT_ATOMS: atom_id res chain seq x y z
N LEU A 1 60.71 -5.16 -95.62
CA LEU A 1 59.46 -4.68 -94.99
C LEU A 1 58.44 -4.26 -96.03
N PHE A 2 58.76 -3.30 -96.90
CA PHE A 2 57.79 -2.73 -97.84
C PHE A 2 57.86 -3.29 -99.28
N GLY A 3 58.77 -4.23 -99.58
CA GLY A 3 58.94 -4.79 -100.92
C GLY A 3 57.71 -5.52 -101.50
N ALA A 4 56.73 -5.88 -100.65
CA ALA A 4 55.45 -6.43 -101.09
C ALA A 4 54.43 -5.34 -101.52
N TYR A 5 54.64 -4.09 -101.12
CA TYR A 5 53.79 -2.93 -101.45
C TYR A 5 54.42 -2.06 -102.55
N ASP A 6 55.74 -2.13 -102.68
CA ASP A 6 56.51 -1.41 -103.69
C ASP A 6 57.70 -2.27 -104.12
N ALA A 7 57.62 -2.80 -105.34
CA ALA A 7 58.64 -3.69 -105.90
C ALA A 7 59.98 -2.95 -106.17
N ASP A 8 59.92 -1.62 -106.31
CA ASP A 8 61.07 -0.77 -106.62
C ASP A 8 61.73 -0.21 -105.33
N ALA A 9 61.22 -0.56 -104.15
CA ALA A 9 61.76 -0.12 -102.87
C ALA A 9 63.13 -0.75 -102.56
N VAL A 10 64.19 0.07 -102.57
CA VAL A 10 65.56 -0.38 -102.28
C VAL A 10 65.91 -0.21 -100.79
N SER A 11 66.36 -1.29 -100.15
CA SER A 11 66.85 -1.25 -98.77
C SER A 11 68.26 -0.65 -98.71
N LEU A 12 68.39 0.51 -98.05
CA LEU A 12 69.68 1.18 -97.85
C LEU A 12 70.73 0.31 -97.13
N ARG A 13 70.31 -0.68 -96.34
CA ARG A 13 71.20 -1.61 -95.63
C ARG A 13 71.91 -2.59 -96.57
N CYS A 14 71.35 -2.85 -97.75
CA CYS A 14 71.93 -3.74 -98.74
C CYS A 14 72.97 -3.04 -99.64
N LEU A 15 73.14 -1.73 -99.48
CA LEU A 15 74.08 -0.92 -100.24
C LEU A 15 75.34 -0.63 -99.41
N THR A 16 76.48 -0.55 -100.09
CA THR A 16 77.75 -0.12 -99.47
C THR A 16 77.62 1.33 -98.96
N PRO A 17 78.42 1.74 -97.96
CA PRO A 17 78.35 3.09 -97.39
C PRO A 17 78.48 4.20 -98.45
N GLU A 18 79.35 4.00 -99.44
CA GLU A 18 79.60 4.95 -100.53
C GLU A 18 78.39 5.06 -101.46
N THR A 19 77.82 3.91 -101.87
CA THR A 19 76.63 3.86 -102.72
C THR A 19 75.40 4.43 -102.00
N ARG A 20 75.25 4.14 -100.69
CA ARG A 20 74.19 4.71 -99.86
C ARG A 20 74.29 6.23 -99.76
N HIS A 21 75.49 6.77 -99.58
CA HIS A 21 75.71 8.21 -99.49
C HIS A 21 75.41 8.91 -100.82
N ALA A 22 75.87 8.36 -101.94
CA ALA A 22 75.56 8.87 -103.27
C ALA A 22 74.05 8.82 -103.60
N LEU A 23 73.35 7.73 -103.27
CA LEU A 23 71.90 7.60 -103.45
C LEU A 23 71.10 8.59 -102.61
N LEU A 24 71.51 8.85 -101.36
CA LEU A 24 70.82 9.79 -100.48
C LEU A 24 71.08 11.26 -100.82
N THR A 25 72.18 11.59 -101.49
CA THR A 25 72.58 12.98 -101.80
C THR A 25 72.28 13.39 -103.24
N GLN A 26 72.43 12.48 -104.20
CA GLN A 26 72.29 12.77 -105.65
C GLN A 26 71.20 11.92 -106.34
N GLY A 27 70.72 10.86 -105.68
CA GLY A 27 69.76 9.92 -106.27
C GLY A 27 68.36 10.50 -106.50
N VAL A 28 67.98 11.56 -105.78
CA VAL A 28 66.69 12.24 -105.95
C VAL A 28 66.61 12.94 -107.31
N ASP A 29 67.70 13.62 -107.71
CA ASP A 29 67.74 14.45 -108.93
C ASP A 29 68.08 13.64 -110.19
N VAL A 30 68.90 12.60 -110.07
CA VAL A 30 69.43 11.83 -111.22
C VAL A 30 68.60 10.58 -111.52
N LEU A 31 68.04 9.93 -110.50
CA LEU A 31 67.37 8.63 -110.62
C LEU A 31 65.89 8.67 -110.21
N HIS A 32 65.34 9.86 -109.92
CA HIS A 32 63.97 10.05 -109.40
C HIS A 32 63.65 9.20 -108.16
N ILE A 33 64.64 8.98 -107.29
CA ILE A 33 64.47 8.15 -106.10
C ILE A 33 64.01 9.05 -104.95
N SER A 34 62.86 8.76 -104.34
CA SER A 34 62.39 9.48 -103.16
C SER A 34 62.74 8.74 -101.88
N LYS A 35 63.14 9.47 -100.83
CA LYS A 35 63.27 8.88 -99.50
C LYS A 35 61.87 8.48 -99.03
N LEU A 36 61.74 7.28 -98.49
CA LEU A 36 60.51 6.82 -97.85
C LEU A 36 60.04 7.90 -96.83
N THR A 37 58.83 8.43 -97.02
CA THR A 37 58.19 9.46 -96.18
C THR A 37 57.03 8.87 -95.36
N SER A 38 56.54 9.60 -94.34
CA SER A 38 55.60 9.01 -93.37
C SER A 38 54.22 8.83 -93.99
N SER A 39 53.87 9.73 -94.90
CA SER A 39 52.67 9.66 -95.72
C SER A 39 52.68 8.46 -96.65
N LEU A 40 53.83 8.12 -97.25
CA LEU A 40 53.96 6.98 -98.16
C LEU A 40 53.93 5.64 -97.43
N VAL A 41 54.59 5.54 -96.26
CA VAL A 41 54.46 4.35 -95.40
C VAL A 41 53.01 4.17 -94.97
N LEU A 42 52.34 5.26 -94.58
CA LEU A 42 50.94 5.22 -94.19
C LEU A 42 50.02 4.83 -95.36
N SER A 43 50.32 5.21 -96.61
CA SER A 43 49.57 4.73 -97.78
C SER A 43 49.79 3.24 -98.04
N TYR A 44 50.99 2.70 -97.87
CA TYR A 44 51.23 1.26 -97.96
C TYR A 44 50.50 0.49 -96.87
N LEU A 45 50.51 1.02 -95.64
CA LEU A 45 49.78 0.40 -94.54
C LEU A 45 48.25 0.51 -94.73
N LYS A 46 47.76 1.55 -95.41
CA LYS A 46 46.33 1.69 -95.79
C LYS A 46 45.87 0.69 -96.86
N THR A 47 46.78 0.10 -97.63
CA THR A 47 46.47 -0.97 -98.59
C THR A 47 46.77 -2.36 -98.03
N SER A 48 47.25 -2.44 -96.79
CA SER A 48 47.59 -3.67 -96.08
C SER A 48 46.39 -4.27 -95.32
N PRO A 49 46.47 -5.53 -94.85
CA PRO A 49 45.43 -6.12 -94.00
C PRO A 49 45.28 -5.43 -92.62
N TYR A 50 46.20 -4.53 -92.24
CA TYR A 50 46.28 -3.90 -90.91
C TYR A 50 45.33 -2.70 -90.70
N VAL A 51 44.45 -2.39 -91.67
CA VAL A 51 43.52 -1.25 -91.60
C VAL A 51 42.21 -1.59 -90.91
N SER A 52 41.82 -2.86 -90.92
CA SER A 52 40.59 -3.34 -90.32
C SER A 52 40.89 -4.12 -89.04
N HIS A 53 40.06 -3.95 -88.03
CA HIS A 53 40.12 -4.75 -86.81
C HIS A 53 39.92 -6.23 -87.19
N HIS A 54 40.96 -7.03 -87.05
CA HIS A 54 40.88 -8.48 -87.24
C HIS A 54 40.58 -9.11 -85.87
N CYS A 55 39.42 -9.75 -85.74
CA CYS A 55 39.02 -10.48 -84.53
C CYS A 55 39.78 -11.80 -84.32
N ALA A 56 40.62 -12.23 -85.28
CA ALA A 56 41.40 -13.46 -85.18
C ALA A 56 42.85 -13.15 -84.78
N ALA A 57 43.46 -14.05 -83.99
CA ALA A 57 44.87 -13.96 -83.62
C ALA A 57 45.78 -13.87 -84.86
N PRO A 58 46.82 -13.01 -84.84
CA PRO A 58 47.70 -12.84 -85.99
C PRO A 58 48.45 -14.13 -86.32
N SER A 59 48.56 -14.45 -87.60
CA SER A 59 49.37 -15.57 -88.09
C SER A 59 50.86 -15.40 -87.75
N ASN A 60 51.60 -16.51 -87.75
CA ASN A 60 53.05 -16.48 -87.48
C ASN A 60 53.82 -15.54 -88.43
N ASP A 61 53.43 -15.48 -89.71
CA ASP A 61 54.06 -14.60 -90.70
C ASP A 61 53.74 -13.12 -90.42
N GLN A 62 52.52 -12.82 -89.98
CA GLN A 62 52.14 -11.46 -89.56
C GLN A 62 52.92 -11.03 -88.31
N LEU A 63 53.08 -11.91 -87.32
CA LEU A 63 53.87 -11.64 -86.11
C LEU A 63 55.33 -11.35 -86.45
N ASP A 64 55.95 -12.16 -87.33
CA ASP A 64 57.33 -11.95 -87.75
C ASP A 64 57.51 -10.68 -88.58
N TRP A 65 56.49 -10.28 -89.35
CA TRP A 65 56.49 -9.01 -90.05
C TRP A 65 56.34 -7.82 -89.08
N LEU A 66 55.41 -7.90 -88.12
CA LEU A 66 55.17 -6.86 -87.10
C LEU A 66 56.39 -6.64 -86.21
N ASN A 67 57.05 -7.71 -85.75
CA ASN A 67 58.32 -7.61 -85.03
C ASN A 67 59.42 -6.95 -85.88
N ARG A 68 59.49 -7.24 -87.19
CA ARG A 68 60.45 -6.56 -88.08
C ARG A 68 60.09 -5.09 -88.29
N PHE A 69 58.81 -4.77 -88.38
CA PHE A 69 58.29 -3.42 -88.57
C PHE A 69 58.61 -2.53 -87.38
N TRP A 70 58.28 -2.96 -86.15
CA TRP A 70 58.54 -2.17 -84.95
C TRP A 70 60.03 -2.00 -84.66
N ARG A 71 60.86 -3.03 -84.86
CA ARG A 71 62.33 -2.85 -84.82
C ARG A 71 62.80 -1.81 -85.83
N TRP A 72 62.24 -1.82 -87.05
CA TRP A 72 62.60 -0.81 -88.05
C TRP A 72 62.20 0.58 -87.58
N VAL A 73 60.99 0.77 -87.04
CA VAL A 73 60.54 2.03 -86.45
C VAL A 73 61.48 2.50 -85.34
N ASP A 74 61.89 1.62 -84.42
CA ASP A 74 62.83 1.92 -83.32
C ASP A 74 64.19 2.48 -83.80
N HIS A 75 64.76 1.84 -84.83
CA HIS A 75 66.06 2.22 -85.40
C HIS A 75 66.01 3.49 -86.26
N SER A 76 64.83 4.06 -86.43
CA SER A 76 64.59 5.09 -87.43
C SER A 76 63.98 6.32 -86.75
N THR A 77 64.35 7.52 -87.18
CA THR A 77 63.97 8.80 -86.54
C THR A 77 62.49 9.18 -86.79
N TRP A 78 61.58 8.21 -86.81
CA TRP A 78 60.18 8.41 -87.14
C TRP A 78 59.38 8.66 -85.87
N ASN A 79 58.38 9.56 -85.95
CA ASN A 79 57.41 9.70 -84.89
C ASN A 79 56.43 8.51 -84.93
N PRO A 80 56.37 7.64 -83.90
CA PRO A 80 55.45 6.50 -83.86
C PRO A 80 53.97 6.90 -83.93
N GLU A 81 53.64 8.13 -83.53
CA GLU A 81 52.26 8.64 -83.50
C GLU A 81 51.59 8.67 -84.87
N VAL A 82 52.37 8.72 -85.95
CA VAL A 82 51.84 8.69 -87.32
C VAL A 82 51.06 7.40 -87.59
N PHE A 83 51.38 6.32 -86.86
CA PHE A 83 50.77 5.01 -87.06
C PHE A 83 49.59 4.71 -86.12
N ASN A 84 49.16 5.68 -85.30
CA ASN A 84 48.08 5.52 -84.31
C ASN A 84 46.72 5.14 -84.93
N SER A 85 46.53 5.39 -86.22
CA SER A 85 45.29 5.07 -86.95
C SER A 85 45.21 3.64 -87.50
N ILE A 86 46.25 2.81 -87.30
CA ILE A 86 46.42 1.50 -87.93
C ILE A 86 46.59 0.41 -86.86
N TYR A 87 46.07 -0.78 -87.10
CA TYR A 87 46.12 -1.91 -86.18
C TYR A 87 47.43 -2.68 -86.30
N LEU A 88 48.47 -2.20 -85.61
CA LEU A 88 49.85 -2.72 -85.70
C LEU A 88 50.37 -3.39 -84.43
N VAL A 89 49.57 -3.41 -83.35
CA VAL A 89 49.98 -4.04 -82.09
C VAL A 89 49.39 -5.45 -82.03
N PRO A 90 50.22 -6.52 -82.07
CA PRO A 90 49.72 -7.88 -82.03
C PRO A 90 49.32 -8.31 -80.61
N THR A 91 48.05 -8.66 -80.45
CA THR A 91 47.50 -9.24 -79.22
C THR A 91 47.06 -10.67 -79.47
N THR A 92 46.83 -11.43 -78.41
CA THR A 92 46.30 -12.79 -78.49
C THR A 92 44.87 -12.85 -79.05
N GLN A 93 44.14 -11.73 -78.98
CA GLN A 93 42.75 -11.59 -79.45
C GLN A 93 42.62 -10.80 -80.76
N GLY A 94 43.73 -10.52 -81.45
CA GLY A 94 43.73 -9.81 -82.74
C GLY A 94 44.75 -8.68 -82.81
N LEU A 95 44.56 -7.76 -83.74
CA LEU A 95 45.43 -6.58 -83.87
C LEU A 95 44.76 -5.36 -83.24
N GLN A 96 45.52 -4.59 -82.47
CA GLN A 96 45.09 -3.37 -81.80
C GLN A 96 45.86 -2.15 -82.31
N ARG A 97 45.30 -0.95 -82.13
CA ARG A 97 45.99 0.29 -82.48
C ARG A 97 47.04 0.62 -81.42
N PRO A 98 48.10 1.36 -81.78
CA PRO A 98 49.06 1.89 -80.80
C PRO A 98 48.45 2.78 -79.72
N THR A 99 47.22 3.29 -79.92
CA THR A 99 46.48 4.08 -78.92
C THR A 99 45.61 3.25 -77.99
N ASP A 100 45.36 1.98 -78.34
CA ASP A 100 44.50 1.11 -77.56
C ASP A 100 45.24 0.59 -76.33
N THR A 101 44.52 0.34 -75.25
CA THR A 101 45.14 -0.13 -73.99
C THR A 101 45.47 -1.61 -74.13
N VAL A 102 46.76 -1.92 -74.33
CA VAL A 102 47.28 -3.29 -74.43
C VAL A 102 48.18 -3.57 -73.23
N PHE A 103 47.97 -4.72 -72.60
CA PHE A 103 48.70 -5.13 -71.40
C PHE A 103 49.87 -6.04 -71.75
N ASP A 104 51.04 -5.73 -71.19
CA ASP A 104 52.22 -6.60 -71.24
C ASP A 104 52.27 -7.49 -70.00
N THR A 105 52.19 -8.80 -70.21
CA THR A 105 52.24 -9.85 -69.17
C THR A 105 53.59 -10.55 -69.11
N HIS A 106 54.64 -10.04 -69.76
CA HIS A 106 55.97 -10.67 -69.73
C HIS A 106 56.51 -10.91 -68.30
N ALA A 107 56.18 -10.04 -67.35
CA ALA A 107 56.59 -10.19 -65.95
C ALA A 107 55.76 -11.24 -65.17
N GLU A 108 54.54 -11.54 -65.62
CA GLU A 108 53.57 -12.43 -64.95
C GLU A 108 52.80 -13.23 -66.02
N PRO A 109 53.45 -14.23 -66.66
CA PRO A 109 52.86 -14.96 -67.78
C PRO A 109 51.59 -15.73 -67.40
N ASP A 110 51.48 -16.16 -66.13
CA ASP A 110 50.31 -16.88 -65.60
C ASP A 110 49.02 -16.04 -65.64
N MET A 111 49.14 -14.70 -65.68
CA MET A 111 47.98 -13.79 -65.74
C MET A 111 47.42 -13.59 -67.15
N MET A 112 48.12 -14.07 -68.19
CA MET A 112 47.72 -13.86 -69.60
C MET A 112 46.30 -14.38 -69.88
N GLY A 113 46.04 -15.65 -69.59
CA GLY A 113 44.72 -16.25 -69.84
C GLY A 113 43.60 -15.60 -69.01
N LEU A 114 43.88 -15.20 -67.76
CA LEU A 114 42.91 -14.55 -66.89
C LEU A 114 42.54 -13.14 -67.36
N LEU A 115 43.52 -12.36 -67.80
CA LEU A 115 43.28 -11.01 -68.33
C LEU A 115 42.51 -11.07 -69.65
N GLU A 116 42.76 -12.09 -70.48
CA GLU A 116 42.00 -12.34 -71.69
C GLU A 116 40.54 -12.68 -71.40
N GLU A 117 40.28 -13.56 -70.42
CA GLU A 117 38.93 -13.89 -69.97
C GLU A 117 38.18 -12.66 -69.44
N LEU A 118 38.89 -11.73 -68.77
CA LEU A 118 38.34 -10.44 -68.35
C LEU A 118 38.02 -9.46 -69.50
N GLY A 119 38.29 -9.86 -70.75
CA GLY A 119 38.02 -9.08 -71.96
C GLY A 119 39.05 -7.98 -72.21
N VAL A 120 40.26 -8.13 -71.67
CA VAL A 120 41.34 -7.15 -71.79
C VAL A 120 42.35 -7.62 -72.82
N PHE A 121 42.86 -6.70 -73.65
CA PHE A 121 43.83 -7.05 -74.70
C PHE A 121 45.23 -7.27 -74.14
N VAL A 122 45.77 -8.48 -74.32
CA VAL A 122 47.12 -8.85 -73.87
C VAL A 122 48.06 -8.98 -75.07
N LEU A 123 49.27 -8.43 -74.94
CA LEU A 123 50.30 -8.51 -75.96
C LEU A 123 50.68 -9.97 -76.27
N HIS A 124 50.82 -10.30 -77.56
CA HIS A 124 51.15 -11.65 -77.97
C HIS A 124 52.54 -12.10 -77.44
N PRO A 125 52.69 -13.31 -76.86
CA PRO A 125 53.95 -13.74 -76.22
C PRO A 125 55.16 -13.79 -77.16
N ARG A 126 54.93 -14.05 -78.45
CA ARG A 126 55.98 -14.07 -79.51
C ARG A 126 56.51 -12.68 -79.93
N VAL A 127 56.00 -11.59 -79.35
CA VAL A 127 56.62 -10.28 -79.53
C VAL A 127 57.96 -10.28 -78.80
N ASP A 128 59.02 -9.83 -79.45
CA ASP A 128 60.36 -9.87 -78.86
C ASP A 128 60.64 -8.68 -77.93
N ALA A 129 61.68 -8.80 -77.09
CA ALA A 129 62.02 -7.77 -76.11
C ALA A 129 62.35 -6.40 -76.76
N GLN A 130 62.95 -6.41 -77.96
CA GLN A 130 63.26 -5.17 -78.68
C GLN A 130 61.99 -4.46 -79.16
N THR A 131 61.04 -5.19 -79.72
CA THR A 131 59.75 -4.64 -80.16
C THR A 131 58.90 -4.19 -78.98
N ARG A 132 58.92 -4.92 -77.84
CA ARG A 132 58.31 -4.47 -76.57
C ARG A 132 58.86 -3.12 -76.14
N GLY A 133 60.18 -2.92 -76.23
CA GLY A 133 60.84 -1.65 -75.88
C GLY A 133 60.44 -0.46 -76.76
N THR A 134 60.12 -0.72 -78.04
CA THR A 134 59.65 0.31 -78.99
C THR A 134 58.21 0.75 -78.70
N LEU A 135 57.37 -0.16 -78.19
CA LEU A 135 55.96 0.08 -77.88
C LEU A 135 55.78 0.76 -76.52
N LYS A 136 56.14 2.06 -76.44
CA LYS A 136 56.12 2.86 -75.19
C LYS A 136 54.74 3.03 -74.52
N HIS A 137 53.66 2.64 -75.18
CA HIS A 137 52.27 2.75 -74.71
C HIS A 137 51.75 1.47 -74.04
N LEU A 138 52.53 0.38 -74.02
CA LEU A 138 52.15 -0.85 -73.34
C LEU A 138 51.98 -0.61 -71.84
N VAL A 139 50.86 -1.09 -71.32
CA VAL A 139 50.53 -0.99 -69.91
C VAL A 139 51.02 -2.26 -69.21
N LEU A 140 51.76 -2.11 -68.13
CA LEU A 140 52.16 -3.26 -67.32
C LEU A 140 50.94 -3.91 -66.65
N SER A 141 50.91 -5.25 -66.56
CA SER A 141 49.89 -6.00 -65.81
C SER A 141 49.72 -5.53 -64.36
N SER A 142 50.77 -4.97 -63.77
CA SER A 142 50.79 -4.38 -62.43
C SER A 142 50.01 -3.06 -62.31
N ASN A 143 49.65 -2.40 -63.42
CA ASN A 143 48.89 -1.15 -63.39
C ASN A 143 47.38 -1.41 -63.27
N ILE A 144 46.92 -1.63 -62.02
CA ILE A 144 45.52 -1.92 -61.71
C ILE A 144 44.56 -0.79 -62.13
N HIS A 145 44.98 0.48 -62.11
CA HIS A 145 44.13 1.60 -62.56
C HIS A 145 43.77 1.48 -64.04
N ALA A 146 44.77 1.21 -64.88
CA ALA A 146 44.55 1.01 -66.30
C ALA A 146 43.74 -0.27 -66.55
N LEU A 147 44.01 -1.35 -65.78
CA LEU A 147 43.26 -2.59 -65.87
C LEU A 147 41.76 -2.36 -65.62
N LEU A 148 41.41 -1.70 -64.52
CA LEU A 148 40.01 -1.43 -64.18
C LEU A 148 39.30 -0.52 -65.19
N ARG A 149 40.04 0.37 -65.88
CA ARG A 149 39.48 1.20 -66.97
C ARG A 149 39.27 0.43 -68.26
N ALA A 150 40.11 -0.56 -68.54
CA ALA A 150 40.04 -1.40 -69.72
C ALA A 150 38.94 -2.47 -69.63
N LEU A 151 38.40 -2.73 -68.44
CA LEU A 151 37.31 -3.70 -68.25
C LEU A 151 36.04 -3.30 -69.04
N PRO A 152 35.35 -4.28 -69.68
CA PRO A 152 34.09 -4.05 -70.37
C PRO A 152 33.00 -3.44 -69.49
N VAL A 153 32.02 -2.76 -70.10
CA VAL A 153 30.92 -2.10 -69.36
C VAL A 153 30.11 -3.06 -68.50
N SER A 154 29.83 -4.26 -69.03
CA SER A 154 29.13 -5.36 -68.36
C SER A 154 29.97 -6.63 -68.41
N LEU A 155 30.52 -7.03 -67.26
CA LEU A 155 31.26 -8.28 -67.10
C LEU A 155 30.28 -9.42 -66.80
N ASN A 156 29.96 -10.24 -67.80
CA ASN A 156 29.21 -11.49 -67.64
C ASN A 156 30.19 -12.66 -67.80
N ILE A 157 31.02 -12.88 -66.79
CA ILE A 157 32.05 -13.94 -66.80
C ILE A 157 31.83 -14.84 -65.59
N ASP A 158 31.76 -16.13 -65.84
CA ASP A 158 31.76 -17.16 -64.80
C ASP A 158 33.19 -17.65 -64.57
N LEU A 159 33.88 -17.04 -63.60
CA LEU A 159 35.23 -17.45 -63.21
C LEU A 159 35.17 -18.72 -62.35
N THR A 160 36.09 -19.65 -62.57
CA THR A 160 36.30 -20.76 -61.63
C THR A 160 36.92 -20.26 -60.31
N GLU A 161 36.82 -21.05 -59.25
CA GLU A 161 37.33 -20.66 -57.93
C GLU A 161 38.86 -20.39 -57.95
N GLU A 162 39.63 -21.21 -58.66
CA GLU A 162 41.08 -21.02 -58.82
C GLU A 162 41.42 -19.73 -59.57
N GLN A 163 40.72 -19.45 -60.67
CA GLN A 163 40.91 -18.23 -61.45
C GLN A 163 40.57 -16.98 -60.63
N ALA A 164 39.47 -17.02 -59.87
CA ALA A 164 39.08 -15.92 -58.98
C ALA A 164 40.11 -15.68 -57.87
N ILE A 165 40.72 -16.74 -57.31
CA ILE A 165 41.81 -16.62 -56.32
C ILE A 165 43.05 -16.00 -56.96
N GLN A 166 43.42 -16.42 -58.17
CA GLN A 166 44.58 -15.88 -58.89
C GLN A 166 44.41 -14.38 -59.20
N ILE A 167 43.25 -13.97 -59.74
CA ILE A 167 42.93 -12.56 -59.99
C ILE A 167 42.95 -11.76 -58.68
N THR A 168 42.35 -12.30 -57.63
CA THR A 168 42.33 -11.65 -56.31
C THR A 168 43.75 -11.46 -55.76
N GLY A 169 44.60 -12.48 -55.86
CA GLY A 169 46.00 -12.43 -55.42
C GLY A 169 46.82 -11.41 -56.21
N HIS A 170 46.60 -11.33 -57.53
CA HIS A 170 47.21 -10.33 -58.40
C HIS A 170 46.81 -8.90 -58.01
N LEU A 171 45.51 -8.68 -57.80
CA LEU A 171 45.00 -7.39 -57.35
C LEU A 171 45.61 -6.98 -56.01
N ILE A 172 45.57 -7.84 -54.99
CA ILE A 172 46.11 -7.52 -53.65
C ILE A 172 47.61 -7.19 -53.72
N ARG A 173 48.39 -7.88 -54.56
CA ARG A 173 49.82 -7.65 -54.72
C ARG A 173 50.14 -6.27 -55.31
N HIS A 174 49.37 -5.82 -56.29
CA HIS A 174 49.69 -4.61 -57.07
C HIS A 174 48.82 -3.39 -56.76
N LEU A 175 47.69 -3.55 -56.07
CA LEU A 175 46.82 -2.45 -55.63
C LEU A 175 47.60 -1.39 -54.81
N PRO A 176 48.45 -1.73 -53.82
CA PRO A 176 49.18 -0.73 -53.04
C PRO A 176 50.15 0.10 -53.88
N SER A 177 50.95 -0.55 -54.74
CA SER A 177 51.94 0.11 -55.59
C SER A 177 51.29 0.94 -56.71
N SER A 178 50.19 0.44 -57.28
CA SER A 178 49.38 1.16 -58.27
C SER A 178 48.72 2.38 -57.64
N SER A 179 48.16 2.26 -56.43
CA SER A 179 47.54 3.39 -55.73
C SER A 179 48.54 4.46 -55.29
N HIS A 180 49.76 4.07 -54.89
CA HIS A 180 50.81 5.05 -54.60
C HIS A 180 51.22 5.86 -55.84
N LYS A 181 51.23 5.25 -57.03
CA LYS A 181 51.65 5.93 -58.27
C LYS A 181 50.55 6.74 -58.95
N TYR A 182 49.31 6.26 -58.93
CA TYR A 182 48.23 6.81 -59.77
C TYR A 182 47.04 7.38 -58.97
N GLY A 183 47.11 7.36 -57.64
CA GLY A 183 46.06 7.85 -56.74
C GLY A 183 45.22 6.75 -56.12
N SER A 184 44.31 7.12 -55.21
CA SER A 184 43.48 6.14 -54.51
C SER A 184 42.31 5.67 -55.36
N ILE A 185 42.23 4.36 -55.63
CA ILE A 185 41.13 3.74 -56.40
C ILE A 185 39.79 3.98 -55.73
N SER A 186 39.76 3.98 -54.39
CA SER A 186 38.54 4.15 -53.61
C SER A 186 37.93 5.55 -53.76
N SER A 187 38.74 6.55 -54.13
CA SER A 187 38.29 7.93 -54.34
C SER A 187 37.65 8.17 -55.71
N ASP A 188 37.96 7.32 -56.69
CA ASP A 188 37.36 7.38 -58.03
C ASP A 188 36.12 6.46 -58.08
N PRO A 189 34.90 7.01 -58.20
CA PRO A 189 33.68 6.22 -58.17
C PRO A 189 33.58 5.24 -59.35
N ILE A 190 34.20 5.55 -60.50
CA ILE A 190 34.18 4.70 -61.69
C ILE A 190 35.09 3.49 -61.45
N LEU A 191 36.33 3.72 -61.00
CA LEU A 191 37.27 2.63 -60.73
C LEU A 191 36.78 1.73 -59.60
N ARG A 192 36.21 2.31 -58.54
CA ARG A 192 35.61 1.54 -57.45
C ARG A 192 34.43 0.69 -57.93
N SER A 193 33.55 1.24 -58.78
CA SER A 193 32.46 0.47 -59.38
C SER A 193 32.99 -0.68 -60.25
N ARG A 194 34.06 -0.45 -61.01
CA ARG A 194 34.70 -1.48 -61.84
C ARG A 194 35.30 -2.59 -60.98
N LEU A 195 36.01 -2.24 -59.91
CA LEU A 195 36.56 -3.21 -58.98
C LEU A 195 35.45 -4.06 -58.35
N ARG A 196 34.34 -3.42 -57.91
CA ARG A 196 33.18 -4.12 -57.33
C ARG A 196 32.43 -5.02 -58.32
N SER A 197 32.52 -4.75 -59.62
CA SER A 197 31.86 -5.56 -60.66
C SER A 197 32.51 -6.92 -60.93
N LEU A 198 33.75 -7.14 -60.45
CA LEU A 198 34.44 -8.42 -60.62
C LEU A 198 33.81 -9.50 -59.72
N PRO A 199 33.51 -10.71 -60.24
CA PRO A 199 32.91 -11.81 -59.47
C PRO A 199 33.96 -12.58 -58.65
N ILE A 200 34.78 -11.85 -57.88
CA ILE A 200 35.92 -12.41 -57.14
C ILE A 200 35.74 -12.37 -55.62
N PHE A 201 34.74 -11.62 -55.12
CA PHE A 201 34.61 -11.33 -53.69
C PHE A 201 33.85 -12.45 -52.97
N PRO A 202 34.44 -13.07 -51.93
CA PRO A 202 33.79 -14.13 -51.17
C PRO A 202 32.69 -13.55 -50.26
N ILE A 203 31.46 -13.44 -50.78
CA ILE A 203 30.32 -12.88 -50.05
C ILE A 203 29.61 -13.98 -49.25
N MET A 204 29.32 -13.67 -47.99
CA MET A 204 28.63 -14.54 -47.05
C MET A 204 27.12 -14.34 -47.12
N THR A 205 26.35 -15.42 -47.25
CA THR A 205 24.88 -15.37 -47.38
C THR A 205 24.12 -16.01 -46.21
N SER A 206 24.74 -16.93 -45.44
CA SER A 206 24.13 -17.55 -44.26
C SER A 206 25.20 -18.10 -43.30
N TYR A 207 24.91 -18.08 -41.99
CA TYR A 207 25.73 -18.71 -40.93
C TYR A 207 25.07 -19.94 -40.30
N HIS A 208 23.84 -20.27 -40.70
CA HIS A 208 23.09 -21.38 -40.09
C HIS A 208 23.56 -22.71 -40.71
N ASN A 209 24.53 -23.35 -40.05
CA ASN A 209 25.15 -24.68 -40.30
C ASN A 209 26.48 -24.73 -41.06
N ASN A 210 26.92 -23.64 -41.69
CA ASN A 210 28.30 -23.35 -42.11
C ASN A 210 28.24 -22.05 -42.92
N PRO A 211 29.27 -21.18 -42.86
CA PRO A 211 29.30 -19.97 -43.67
C PRO A 211 29.35 -20.32 -45.16
N ILE A 212 28.21 -20.23 -45.86
CA ILE A 212 28.17 -20.37 -47.32
C ILE A 212 28.80 -19.11 -47.89
N THR A 213 29.92 -19.29 -48.58
CA THR A 213 30.72 -18.22 -49.16
C THR A 213 30.77 -18.45 -50.66
N ASN A 214 30.19 -17.53 -51.43
CA ASN A 214 30.24 -17.59 -52.89
C ASN A 214 31.01 -16.37 -53.41
N ARG A 215 31.88 -16.57 -54.40
CA ARG A 215 32.57 -15.45 -55.07
C ARG A 215 31.63 -14.81 -56.07
N ILE A 216 31.18 -13.59 -55.77
CA ILE A 216 30.23 -12.84 -56.61
C ILE A 216 30.63 -11.36 -56.66
N SER A 217 30.02 -10.62 -57.56
CA SER A 217 30.19 -9.17 -57.66
C SER A 217 29.44 -8.44 -56.54
N ILE A 218 29.92 -7.25 -56.19
CA ILE A 218 29.34 -6.41 -55.14
C ILE A 218 28.47 -5.32 -55.79
N PRO A 219 27.19 -5.19 -55.40
CA PRO A 219 26.36 -4.07 -55.87
C PRO A 219 26.95 -2.70 -55.49
N ASN A 220 26.92 -1.74 -56.40
CA ASN A 220 27.54 -0.43 -56.20
C ASN A 220 26.98 0.36 -55.01
N PHE A 221 25.71 0.17 -54.69
CA PHE A 221 25.03 0.84 -53.58
C PHE A 221 25.15 0.10 -52.24
N HIS A 222 25.76 -1.09 -52.21
CA HIS A 222 25.97 -1.81 -50.97
C HIS A 222 27.13 -1.25 -50.15
N THR A 223 26.94 -1.22 -48.83
CA THR A 223 28.01 -1.06 -47.85
C THR A 223 28.80 -2.35 -47.75
N VAL A 224 30.13 -2.25 -47.80
CA VAL A 224 31.00 -3.44 -47.76
C VAL A 224 31.63 -3.55 -46.38
N ARG A 225 31.53 -4.74 -45.78
CA ARG A 225 32.11 -5.03 -44.46
C ARG A 225 32.80 -6.38 -44.47
N GLY A 226 34.05 -6.43 -43.99
CA GLY A 226 34.78 -7.68 -43.80
C GLY A 226 34.54 -8.27 -42.41
N ILE A 227 34.39 -9.59 -42.33
CA ILE A 227 34.27 -10.37 -41.09
C ILE A 227 35.20 -11.58 -41.16
N ASP A 228 35.86 -11.91 -40.03
CA ASP A 228 36.41 -13.24 -39.80
C ASP A 228 35.37 -14.12 -39.09
N PRO A 229 34.84 -15.17 -39.76
CA PRO A 229 33.81 -16.05 -39.20
C PRO A 229 34.20 -16.73 -37.89
N ALA A 230 35.50 -16.91 -37.63
CA ALA A 230 35.97 -17.52 -36.38
C ALA A 230 35.88 -16.56 -35.19
N SER A 231 35.98 -15.25 -35.44
CA SER A 231 35.91 -14.21 -34.40
C SER A 231 34.48 -13.82 -34.04
N ILE A 232 33.58 -13.86 -35.03
CA ILE A 232 32.20 -13.40 -34.92
C ILE A 232 31.30 -14.42 -35.63
N PRO A 233 30.69 -15.37 -34.89
CA PRO A 233 29.91 -16.45 -35.46
C PRO A 233 28.46 -16.05 -35.82
N VAL A 234 28.14 -14.75 -35.85
CA VAL A 234 26.77 -14.25 -36.03
C VAL A 234 26.77 -13.21 -37.14
N LEU A 235 25.93 -13.42 -38.16
CA LEU A 235 25.75 -12.48 -39.27
C LEU A 235 24.38 -11.80 -39.19
N PRO A 236 24.33 -10.49 -38.94
CA PRO A 236 23.07 -9.76 -38.92
C PRO A 236 22.58 -9.51 -40.35
N LEU A 237 21.28 -9.63 -40.52
CA LEU A 237 20.57 -9.15 -41.71
C LEU A 237 20.51 -7.62 -41.64
N VAL A 238 21.46 -6.98 -42.31
CA VAL A 238 21.51 -5.52 -42.47
C VAL A 238 21.18 -5.20 -43.93
N PRO A 239 20.17 -4.34 -44.19
CA PRO A 239 19.83 -3.93 -45.55
C PRO A 239 21.05 -3.37 -46.29
N SER A 240 21.14 -3.67 -47.59
CA SER A 240 22.16 -3.13 -48.49
C SER A 240 23.61 -3.32 -48.00
N THR A 241 23.90 -4.40 -47.28
CA THR A 241 25.24 -4.69 -46.77
C THR A 241 25.75 -6.01 -47.34
N SER A 242 26.95 -5.99 -47.90
CA SER A 242 27.67 -7.18 -48.37
C SER A 242 28.77 -7.55 -47.39
N TRP A 243 28.69 -8.76 -46.85
CA TRP A 243 29.63 -9.30 -45.88
C TRP A 243 30.72 -10.13 -46.56
N ILE A 244 31.97 -9.69 -46.47
CA ILE A 244 33.12 -10.38 -47.08
C ILE A 244 33.78 -11.30 -46.06
N ASN A 245 34.02 -12.55 -46.45
CA ASN A 245 34.72 -13.54 -45.64
C ASN A 245 36.25 -13.32 -45.68
N LEU A 246 36.82 -12.77 -44.60
CA LEU A 246 38.25 -12.46 -44.49
C LEU A 246 39.16 -13.67 -44.28
N ARG A 247 38.60 -14.88 -44.12
CA ARG A 247 39.40 -16.12 -44.19
C ARG A 247 39.75 -16.49 -45.64
N ALA A 248 38.94 -16.04 -46.60
CA ALA A 248 39.05 -16.40 -48.01
C ALA A 248 39.71 -15.30 -48.86
N ILE A 249 39.98 -14.12 -48.28
CA ILE A 249 40.59 -12.96 -48.96
C ILE A 249 41.34 -12.08 -47.95
N SER A 250 42.43 -11.41 -48.37
CA SER A 250 43.16 -10.49 -47.50
C SER A 250 42.26 -9.31 -47.06
N GLN A 251 42.40 -8.90 -45.79
CA GLN A 251 41.73 -7.72 -45.24
C GLN A 251 42.13 -6.40 -45.93
N ASP A 252 43.30 -6.36 -46.57
CA ASP A 252 43.82 -5.15 -47.23
C ASP A 252 42.95 -4.70 -48.41
N ILE A 253 42.10 -5.59 -48.93
CA ILE A 253 41.20 -5.25 -50.03
C ILE A 253 40.08 -4.30 -49.60
N LEU A 254 39.71 -4.27 -48.31
CA LEU A 254 38.57 -3.51 -47.80
C LEU A 254 38.71 -2.00 -48.03
N GLN A 255 39.92 -1.46 -47.84
CA GLN A 255 40.21 -0.03 -48.04
C GLN A 255 39.96 0.44 -49.48
N TYR A 256 39.97 -0.48 -50.45
CA TYR A 256 39.72 -0.20 -51.87
C TYR A 256 38.24 -0.33 -52.25
N LEU A 257 37.46 -1.07 -51.45
CA LEU A 257 36.05 -1.32 -51.73
C LEU A 257 35.14 -0.27 -51.09
N ASP A 258 35.39 0.12 -49.84
CA ASP A 258 34.55 1.08 -49.12
C ASP A 258 35.39 1.96 -48.19
N LEU A 259 35.43 3.26 -48.48
CA LEU A 259 36.19 4.26 -47.72
C LEU A 259 35.69 4.43 -46.29
N ASN A 260 34.41 4.16 -46.04
CA ASN A 260 33.83 4.33 -44.72
C ASN A 260 34.22 3.17 -43.78
N HIS A 261 34.59 2.02 -44.33
CA HIS A 261 34.89 0.79 -43.60
C HIS A 261 36.15 0.09 -44.13
N PRO A 262 37.33 0.74 -44.01
CA PRO A 262 38.58 0.20 -44.56
C PRO A 262 39.17 -0.97 -43.76
N SER A 263 38.67 -1.22 -42.55
CA SER A 263 39.17 -2.24 -41.62
C SER A 263 38.13 -3.34 -41.35
N PRO A 264 38.58 -4.51 -40.85
CA PRO A 264 37.68 -5.57 -40.42
C PRO A 264 36.64 -5.09 -39.41
N THR A 265 35.42 -5.61 -39.50
CA THR A 265 34.35 -5.27 -38.57
C THR A 265 34.71 -5.76 -37.17
N SER A 266 34.87 -4.84 -36.22
CA SER A 266 35.14 -5.20 -34.84
C SER A 266 33.92 -5.83 -34.16
N SER A 267 34.15 -6.58 -33.09
CA SER A 267 33.08 -7.20 -32.28
C SER A 267 32.09 -6.17 -31.73
N ASN A 268 32.55 -4.99 -31.33
CA ASN A 268 31.69 -3.91 -30.84
C ASN A 268 30.77 -3.35 -31.93
N VAL A 269 31.31 -3.10 -33.12
CA VAL A 269 30.50 -2.61 -34.26
C VAL A 269 29.49 -3.66 -34.68
N MET A 270 29.88 -4.95 -34.67
CA MET A 270 28.95 -6.04 -34.93
C MET A 270 27.81 -6.07 -33.92
N GLN A 271 28.11 -5.99 -32.63
CA GLN A 271 27.10 -5.98 -31.57
C GLN A 271 26.12 -4.80 -31.77
N GLU A 272 26.64 -3.61 -32.08
CA GLU A 272 25.85 -2.42 -32.36
C GLU A 272 24.92 -2.58 -33.58
N LEU A 273 25.43 -3.13 -34.68
CA LEU A 273 24.62 -3.40 -35.88
C LEU A 273 23.53 -4.44 -35.61
N MET A 274 23.88 -5.51 -34.89
CA MET A 274 22.92 -6.55 -34.50
C MET A 274 21.82 -5.99 -33.59
N LEU A 275 22.16 -5.15 -32.62
CA LEU A 275 21.18 -4.49 -31.74
C LEU A 275 20.30 -3.49 -32.49
N THR A 276 20.86 -2.75 -33.45
CA THR A 276 20.11 -1.75 -34.24
C THR A 276 19.06 -2.38 -35.13
N HIS A 277 19.39 -3.54 -35.72
CA HIS A 277 18.48 -4.29 -36.59
C HIS A 277 17.89 -5.52 -35.90
N PHE A 278 17.84 -5.56 -34.57
CA PHE A 278 17.54 -6.79 -33.83
C PHE A 278 16.15 -7.35 -34.17
N GLN A 279 15.14 -6.48 -34.29
CA GLN A 279 13.75 -6.88 -34.54
C GLN A 279 13.52 -7.51 -35.92
N SER A 280 14.34 -7.16 -36.92
CA SER A 280 14.24 -7.75 -38.27
C SER A 280 14.94 -9.11 -38.39
N GLN A 281 15.67 -9.53 -37.35
CA GLN A 281 16.40 -10.79 -37.38
C GLN A 281 15.49 -11.99 -37.12
N SER A 282 15.90 -13.14 -37.65
CA SER A 282 15.19 -14.41 -37.40
C SER A 282 15.38 -14.88 -35.95
N PRO A 283 14.44 -15.68 -35.40
CA PRO A 283 14.59 -16.28 -34.07
C PRO A 283 15.89 -17.11 -33.90
N LYS A 284 16.35 -17.75 -34.97
CA LYS A 284 17.64 -18.49 -34.98
C LYS A 284 18.83 -17.54 -34.80
N THR A 285 18.78 -16.36 -35.44
CA THR A 285 19.82 -15.34 -35.29
C THR A 285 19.80 -14.73 -33.88
N HIS A 286 18.63 -14.53 -33.28
CA HIS A 286 18.52 -14.10 -31.87
C HIS A 286 19.18 -15.10 -30.93
N LEU A 287 18.94 -16.40 -31.12
CA LEU A 287 19.56 -17.46 -30.34
C LEU A 287 21.08 -17.47 -30.52
N ALA A 288 21.57 -17.44 -31.76
CA ALA A 288 23.01 -17.43 -32.05
C ALA A 288 23.70 -16.21 -31.43
N PHE A 289 23.07 -15.04 -31.45
CA PHE A 289 23.59 -13.84 -30.81
C PHE A 289 23.61 -13.96 -29.28
N ALA A 290 22.52 -14.43 -28.67
CA ALA A 290 22.49 -14.68 -27.23
C ALA A 290 23.59 -15.67 -26.81
N GLN A 291 23.81 -16.73 -27.60
CA GLN A 291 24.87 -17.72 -27.37
C GLN A 291 26.27 -17.10 -27.48
N TYR A 292 26.49 -16.28 -28.52
CA TYR A 292 27.73 -15.53 -28.68
C TYR A 292 28.02 -14.62 -27.48
N LEU A 293 27.02 -13.90 -26.97
CA LEU A 293 27.17 -13.04 -25.80
C LEU A 293 27.48 -13.85 -24.53
N VAL A 294 26.85 -15.02 -24.35
CA VAL A 294 27.13 -15.91 -23.21
C VAL A 294 28.58 -16.41 -23.26
N ASN A 295 29.05 -16.84 -24.43
CA ASN A 295 30.41 -17.36 -24.60
C ASN A 295 31.48 -16.27 -24.43
N ASN A 296 31.15 -15.02 -24.72
CA ASN A 296 32.06 -13.88 -24.67
C ASN A 296 31.73 -12.89 -23.54
N PHE A 297 31.00 -13.31 -22.51
CA PHE A 297 30.39 -12.42 -21.50
C PHE A 297 31.37 -11.38 -20.91
N ARG A 298 32.64 -11.75 -20.68
CA ARG A 298 33.65 -10.86 -20.10
C ARG A 298 34.08 -9.71 -21.01
N SER A 299 33.98 -9.88 -22.33
CA SER A 299 34.36 -8.86 -23.32
C SER A 299 33.17 -8.07 -23.86
N VAL A 300 31.94 -8.40 -23.45
CA VAL A 300 30.73 -7.68 -23.86
C VAL A 300 30.61 -6.38 -23.05
N PRO A 301 30.52 -5.21 -23.69
CA PRO A 301 30.23 -3.95 -23.01
C PRO A 301 28.90 -4.02 -22.25
N ARG A 302 28.85 -3.45 -21.03
CA ARG A 302 27.61 -3.41 -20.23
C ARG A 302 26.44 -2.75 -20.98
N GLY A 303 26.73 -1.71 -21.78
CA GLY A 303 25.73 -1.03 -22.61
C GLY A 303 25.02 -1.96 -23.62
N THR A 304 25.73 -2.95 -24.16
CA THR A 304 25.17 -3.95 -25.08
C THR A 304 24.10 -4.78 -24.38
N LEU A 305 24.37 -5.23 -23.14
CA LEU A 305 23.42 -6.03 -22.36
C LEU A 305 22.19 -5.19 -21.94
N THR A 306 22.39 -3.95 -21.49
CA THR A 306 21.29 -3.04 -21.13
C THR A 306 20.36 -2.75 -22.31
N ARG A 307 20.94 -2.57 -23.51
CA ARG A 307 20.16 -2.39 -24.73
C ARG A 307 19.42 -3.65 -25.11
N LEU A 308 20.08 -4.81 -25.13
CA LEU A 308 19.44 -6.09 -25.42
C LEU A 308 18.27 -6.37 -24.46
N ALA A 309 18.45 -6.09 -23.17
CA ALA A 309 17.42 -6.25 -22.15
C ALA A 309 16.18 -5.37 -22.39
N SER A 310 16.32 -4.28 -23.15
CA SER A 310 15.25 -3.31 -23.44
C SER A 310 14.55 -3.53 -24.78
N ILE A 311 15.06 -4.42 -25.65
CA ILE A 311 14.44 -4.70 -26.95
C ILE A 311 13.33 -5.73 -26.77
N GLU A 312 12.16 -5.47 -27.33
CA GLU A 312 11.03 -6.41 -27.34
C GLU A 312 11.20 -7.48 -28.42
N PHE A 313 11.58 -8.69 -28.01
CA PHE A 313 11.74 -9.81 -28.95
C PHE A 313 11.44 -11.19 -28.35
N VAL A 314 11.40 -11.30 -27.01
CA VAL A 314 11.14 -12.57 -26.33
C VAL A 314 9.64 -12.80 -26.32
N LEU A 315 9.21 -13.96 -26.81
CA LEU A 315 7.80 -14.34 -26.78
C LEU A 315 7.39 -14.65 -25.34
N ALA A 316 6.37 -13.98 -24.84
CA ALA A 316 5.74 -14.26 -23.55
C ALA A 316 4.60 -15.28 -23.72
N ARG A 317 4.12 -15.85 -22.60
CA ARG A 317 3.06 -16.89 -22.63
C ARG A 317 1.70 -16.37 -23.12
N ASP A 318 1.49 -15.06 -23.14
CA ASP A 318 0.32 -14.40 -23.74
C ASP A 318 0.42 -14.30 -25.29
N GLY A 319 1.53 -14.77 -25.88
CA GLY A 319 1.80 -14.71 -27.32
C GLY A 319 2.38 -13.37 -27.80
N GLN A 320 2.59 -12.40 -26.91
CA GLN A 320 3.16 -11.10 -27.26
C GLN A 320 4.68 -11.08 -27.08
N LYS A 321 5.37 -10.25 -27.86
CA LYS A 321 6.81 -10.03 -27.68
C LYS A 321 7.04 -8.98 -26.59
N ARG A 322 7.96 -9.26 -25.68
CA ARG A 322 8.33 -8.37 -24.57
C ARG A 322 9.84 -8.28 -24.42
N ALA A 323 10.28 -7.24 -23.72
CA ALA A 323 11.68 -7.05 -23.42
C ALA A 323 12.13 -8.01 -22.31
N PRO A 324 13.36 -8.57 -22.37
CA PRO A 324 13.85 -9.47 -21.32
C PRO A 324 13.76 -8.88 -19.91
N LYS A 325 14.01 -7.58 -19.74
CA LYS A 325 13.98 -6.89 -18.44
C LYS A 325 12.58 -6.83 -17.80
N ASP A 326 11.53 -7.05 -18.60
CA ASP A 326 10.13 -7.02 -18.16
C ASP A 326 9.58 -8.43 -17.94
N LEU A 327 10.40 -9.46 -18.19
CA LEU A 327 10.06 -10.88 -18.05
C LEU A 327 10.75 -11.49 -16.84
N VAL A 328 9.99 -12.27 -16.09
CA VAL A 328 10.44 -13.00 -14.91
C VAL A 328 11.12 -14.30 -15.34
N ASP A 329 12.25 -14.62 -14.71
CA ASP A 329 12.93 -15.90 -14.88
C ASP A 329 12.00 -17.04 -14.43
N PRO A 330 11.65 -18.01 -15.31
CA PRO A 330 10.80 -19.14 -14.94
C PRO A 330 11.34 -20.01 -13.80
N GLN A 331 12.64 -19.95 -13.49
CA GLN A 331 13.25 -20.69 -12.38
C GLN A 331 13.47 -19.83 -11.12
N ALA A 332 13.15 -18.54 -11.16
CA ALA A 332 13.16 -17.72 -9.96
C ALA A 332 11.94 -18.02 -9.08
N SER A 333 12.10 -17.87 -7.77
CA SER A 333 11.01 -18.07 -6.81
C SER A 333 9.82 -17.15 -7.08
N ILE A 334 10.07 -15.91 -7.54
CA ILE A 334 9.03 -14.94 -7.89
C ILE A 334 8.14 -15.37 -9.08
N ALA A 335 8.53 -16.38 -9.87
CA ALA A 335 7.71 -16.91 -10.97
C ALA A 335 6.38 -17.50 -10.46
N GLU A 336 6.32 -17.95 -9.21
CA GLU A 336 5.10 -18.44 -8.55
C GLU A 336 3.99 -17.38 -8.48
N LEU A 337 4.35 -16.08 -8.56
CA LEU A 337 3.39 -14.97 -8.56
C LEU A 337 2.62 -14.82 -9.89
N PHE A 338 2.96 -15.62 -10.90
CA PHE A 338 2.47 -15.48 -12.26
C PHE A 338 1.88 -16.79 -12.78
N PRO A 339 0.69 -17.20 -12.30
CA PRO A 339 0.05 -18.42 -12.74
C PRO A 339 -0.39 -18.36 -14.22
N GLY A 340 -0.38 -19.51 -14.89
CA GLY A 340 -0.97 -19.68 -16.23
C GLY A 340 -0.24 -18.96 -17.38
N ALA A 341 -1.02 -18.43 -18.33
CA ALA A 341 -0.57 -17.69 -19.50
C ALA A 341 -0.23 -16.22 -19.15
N SER A 342 0.65 -16.04 -18.17
CA SER A 342 1.03 -14.72 -17.67
C SER A 342 1.83 -13.95 -18.72
N PRO A 343 1.53 -12.64 -18.92
CA PRO A 343 2.33 -11.76 -19.78
C PRO A 343 3.77 -11.59 -19.28
N PHE A 344 4.05 -11.89 -18.01
CA PHE A 344 5.36 -11.67 -17.40
C PHE A 344 6.29 -12.89 -17.47
N LEU A 345 5.81 -14.03 -17.99
CA LEU A 345 6.63 -15.23 -18.13
C LEU A 345 6.95 -15.48 -19.61
N PRO A 346 8.20 -15.84 -19.95
CA PRO A 346 8.56 -16.22 -21.31
C PRO A 346 7.90 -17.54 -21.71
N ASP A 347 7.59 -17.67 -22.99
CA ASP A 347 7.18 -18.93 -23.59
C ASP A 347 8.40 -19.85 -23.75
N THR A 348 8.25 -21.08 -23.28
CA THR A 348 9.27 -22.14 -23.30
C THR A 348 8.75 -23.41 -23.99
N SER A 349 7.61 -23.31 -24.71
CA SER A 349 6.96 -24.41 -25.41
C SER A 349 7.82 -25.01 -26.53
N GLN A 350 8.59 -24.19 -27.23
CA GLN A 350 9.48 -24.60 -28.32
C GLN A 350 10.94 -24.69 -27.87
N SER A 351 11.69 -25.66 -28.41
CA SER A 351 13.10 -25.88 -28.05
C SER A 351 14.01 -24.68 -28.30
N ILE A 352 13.77 -23.92 -29.39
CA ILE A 352 14.52 -22.70 -29.70
C ILE A 352 14.26 -21.62 -28.65
N LEU A 353 13.00 -21.43 -28.25
CA LEU A 353 12.60 -20.44 -27.26
C LEU A 353 13.13 -20.80 -25.87
N ASP A 354 13.01 -22.06 -25.46
CA ASP A 354 13.59 -22.55 -24.20
C ASP A 354 15.11 -22.35 -24.14
N THR A 355 15.83 -22.65 -25.22
CA THR A 355 17.28 -22.43 -25.28
C THR A 355 17.64 -20.94 -25.21
N LEU A 356 16.86 -20.08 -25.88
CA LEU A 356 17.03 -18.63 -25.81
C LEU A 356 16.84 -18.12 -24.38
N VAL A 357 15.76 -18.52 -23.70
CA VAL A 357 15.48 -18.13 -22.30
C VAL A 357 16.61 -18.58 -21.37
N LYS A 358 17.14 -19.81 -21.54
CA LYS A 358 18.32 -20.28 -20.79
C LYS A 358 19.54 -19.38 -20.98
N HIS A 359 19.77 -18.87 -22.19
CA HIS A 359 20.87 -17.95 -22.48
C HIS A 359 20.64 -16.58 -21.85
N LEU A 360 19.43 -16.01 -21.99
CA LEU A 360 19.06 -14.73 -21.36
C LEU A 360 19.19 -14.76 -19.84
N ARG A 361 18.85 -15.89 -19.22
CA ARG A 361 19.08 -16.12 -17.79
C ARG A 361 20.57 -16.13 -17.43
N ARG A 362 21.42 -16.82 -18.19
CA ARG A 362 22.88 -16.80 -17.98
C ARG A 362 23.49 -15.42 -18.15
N LEU A 363 22.84 -14.55 -18.93
CA LEU A 363 23.21 -13.14 -19.10
C LEU A 363 22.61 -12.23 -18.01
N HIS A 364 21.83 -12.76 -17.08
CA HIS A 364 21.12 -12.01 -16.03
C HIS A 364 20.22 -10.87 -16.57
N LEU A 365 19.53 -11.13 -17.69
CA LEU A 365 18.64 -10.14 -18.33
C LEU A 365 17.17 -10.27 -17.92
N LEU A 366 16.80 -11.37 -17.24
CA LEU A 366 15.45 -11.62 -16.75
C LEU A 366 15.31 -11.17 -15.29
N VAL A 367 14.10 -10.80 -14.90
CA VAL A 367 13.79 -10.40 -13.52
C VAL A 367 13.85 -11.63 -12.60
N THR A 368 14.64 -11.53 -11.55
CA THR A 368 14.82 -12.60 -10.54
C THR A 368 14.40 -12.17 -9.14
N GLU A 369 14.33 -10.86 -8.88
CA GLU A 369 13.96 -10.29 -7.59
C GLU A 369 12.62 -9.54 -7.69
N ILE A 370 11.90 -9.53 -6.58
CA ILE A 370 10.64 -8.78 -6.48
C ILE A 370 10.92 -7.27 -6.44
N SER A 371 10.19 -6.51 -7.24
CA SER A 371 10.24 -5.04 -7.27
C SER A 371 8.91 -4.45 -6.82
N LEU A 372 8.91 -3.17 -6.41
CA LEU A 372 7.66 -2.47 -6.09
C LEU A 372 6.69 -2.48 -7.29
N HIS A 373 7.20 -2.36 -8.52
CA HIS A 373 6.35 -2.42 -9.72
C HIS A 373 5.61 -3.76 -9.83
N ILE A 374 6.32 -4.89 -9.63
CA ILE A 374 5.72 -6.22 -9.61
C ILE A 374 4.70 -6.33 -8.48
N VAL A 375 5.03 -5.88 -7.27
CA VAL A 375 4.08 -5.92 -6.14
C VAL A 375 2.80 -5.18 -6.47
N ARG A 376 2.90 -3.96 -6.99
CA ARG A 376 1.73 -3.14 -7.34
C ARG A 376 0.87 -3.83 -8.39
N GLU A 377 1.48 -4.30 -9.47
CA GLU A 377 0.76 -4.97 -10.54
C GLU A 377 0.07 -6.26 -10.04
N ARG A 378 0.74 -7.04 -9.17
CA ARG A 378 0.14 -8.24 -8.54
C ARG A 378 -0.99 -7.90 -7.57
N ILE A 379 -0.91 -6.81 -6.80
CA ILE A 379 -2.03 -6.35 -5.95
C ILE A 379 -3.27 -6.04 -6.81
N ARG A 380 -3.10 -5.36 -7.95
CA ARG A 380 -4.23 -5.09 -8.86
C ARG A 380 -4.81 -6.39 -9.43
N PHE A 381 -3.94 -7.26 -9.94
CA PHE A 381 -4.37 -8.55 -10.48
C PHE A 381 -5.17 -9.38 -9.46
N ILE A 382 -4.76 -9.37 -8.19
CA ILE A 382 -5.49 -10.04 -7.11
C ILE A 382 -6.81 -9.33 -6.81
N SER A 383 -6.80 -8.00 -6.70
CA SER A 383 -7.98 -7.20 -6.35
C SER A 383 -9.07 -7.22 -7.42
N ASP A 384 -8.70 -7.42 -8.69
CA ASP A 384 -9.63 -7.52 -9.82
C ASP A 384 -10.38 -8.88 -9.87
N GLY A 385 -10.09 -9.78 -8.92
CA GLY A 385 -10.75 -11.08 -8.79
C GLY A 385 -10.18 -12.17 -9.70
N HIS A 386 -9.03 -11.92 -10.34
CA HIS A 386 -8.36 -12.88 -11.22
C HIS A 386 -7.47 -13.91 -10.50
N ALA A 387 -7.42 -13.89 -9.16
CA ALA A 387 -6.49 -14.68 -8.37
C ALA A 387 -7.12 -15.43 -7.19
N SER A 388 -6.43 -16.49 -6.73
CA SER A 388 -6.77 -17.22 -5.51
C SER A 388 -6.13 -16.58 -4.27
N GLU A 389 -6.63 -16.97 -3.09
CA GLU A 389 -6.04 -16.58 -1.81
C GLU A 389 -4.60 -17.09 -1.63
N GLU A 390 -4.22 -18.23 -2.23
CA GLU A 390 -2.82 -18.68 -2.24
C GLU A 390 -1.89 -17.67 -2.89
N LEU A 391 -2.31 -17.01 -3.97
CA LEU A 391 -1.48 -16.03 -4.67
C LEU A 391 -1.22 -14.82 -3.76
N ALA A 392 -2.27 -14.33 -3.09
CA ALA A 392 -2.18 -13.25 -2.11
C ALA A 392 -1.23 -13.59 -0.95
N ARG A 393 -1.34 -14.80 -0.39
CA ARG A 393 -0.42 -15.29 0.65
C ARG A 393 1.03 -15.33 0.15
N THR A 394 1.23 -15.82 -1.07
CA THR A 394 2.55 -15.93 -1.69
C THR A 394 3.17 -14.55 -1.90
N LEU A 395 2.40 -13.58 -2.39
CA LEU A 395 2.84 -12.19 -2.55
C LEU A 395 3.28 -11.58 -1.20
N ILE A 396 2.47 -11.74 -0.16
CA ILE A 396 2.80 -11.25 1.19
C ILE A 396 4.10 -11.88 1.70
N ASN A 397 4.29 -13.18 1.50
CA ASN A 397 5.52 -13.87 1.90
C ASN A 397 6.76 -13.32 1.17
N PHE A 398 6.66 -13.02 -0.13
CA PHE A 398 7.73 -12.36 -0.86
C PHE A 398 8.01 -10.95 -0.36
N ILE A 399 6.97 -10.15 -0.07
CA ILE A 399 7.15 -8.81 0.49
C ILE A 399 7.88 -8.91 1.84
N ASN A 400 7.44 -9.81 2.73
CA ASN A 400 8.05 -10.02 4.04
C ASN A 400 9.52 -10.49 3.98
N GLY A 401 9.87 -11.29 2.97
CA GLY A 401 11.24 -11.79 2.77
C GLY A 401 12.15 -10.82 2.01
N SER A 402 11.60 -9.76 1.44
CA SER A 402 12.31 -8.79 0.62
C SER A 402 12.79 -7.57 1.41
N ARG A 403 13.73 -6.81 0.86
CA ARG A 403 14.21 -5.52 1.42
C ARG A 403 13.49 -4.31 0.78
N LEU A 404 12.24 -4.48 0.35
CA LEU A 404 11.49 -3.43 -0.31
C LEU A 404 11.08 -2.30 0.67
N ASP A 405 11.21 -1.04 0.23
CA ASP A 405 10.67 0.10 0.96
C ASP A 405 9.14 0.17 0.79
N CYS A 406 8.42 -0.51 1.70
CA CYS A 406 6.96 -0.57 1.67
C CYS A 406 6.29 0.82 1.85
N ARG A 407 7.02 1.86 2.30
CA ARG A 407 6.45 3.22 2.41
C ARG A 407 6.08 3.80 1.05
N GLN A 408 6.72 3.34 0.00
CA GLN A 408 6.43 3.72 -1.38
C GLN A 408 5.42 2.78 -2.04
N LEU A 409 4.81 1.85 -1.31
CA LEU A 409 3.91 0.85 -1.90
C LEU A 409 2.69 1.51 -2.57
N PHE A 410 2.04 2.42 -1.85
CA PHE A 410 0.86 3.15 -2.31
C PHE A 410 1.28 4.39 -3.12
N ASP A 411 0.74 4.51 -4.33
CA ASP A 411 0.92 5.65 -5.23
C ASP A 411 -0.42 5.97 -5.93
N SER A 412 -0.42 6.80 -6.97
CA SER A 412 -1.63 7.11 -7.75
C SER A 412 -2.29 5.88 -8.40
N THR A 413 -1.60 4.74 -8.45
CA THR A 413 -2.02 3.54 -9.16
C THR A 413 -2.51 2.40 -8.24
N ILE A 414 -2.30 2.51 -6.93
CA ILE A 414 -2.70 1.51 -5.93
C ILE A 414 -3.41 2.22 -4.79
N SER A 415 -4.67 1.85 -4.54
CA SER A 415 -5.41 2.33 -3.37
C SER A 415 -5.32 1.35 -2.21
N SER A 416 -5.33 1.90 -0.99
CA SER A 416 -5.58 1.18 0.27
C SER A 416 -6.92 0.43 0.33
N ASP A 417 -7.82 0.68 -0.62
CA ASP A 417 -9.13 0.02 -0.70
C ASP A 417 -9.11 -1.28 -1.51
N MET A 418 -8.02 -1.55 -2.23
CA MET A 418 -7.85 -2.78 -3.01
C MET A 418 -7.85 -4.01 -2.10
N LYS A 419 -8.55 -5.06 -2.53
CA LYS A 419 -8.77 -6.28 -1.73
C LYS A 419 -7.77 -7.36 -2.09
N TRP A 420 -6.79 -7.59 -1.23
CA TRP A 420 -5.72 -8.56 -1.50
C TRP A 420 -5.17 -9.22 -0.24
N ILE A 421 -5.71 -8.89 0.95
CA ILE A 421 -5.27 -9.48 2.21
C ILE A 421 -6.20 -10.66 2.56
N PRO A 422 -5.68 -11.89 2.72
CA PRO A 422 -6.51 -13.06 3.04
C PRO A 422 -7.09 -13.02 4.46
N THR A 423 -8.42 -13.10 4.57
CA THR A 423 -9.18 -13.20 5.82
C THR A 423 -10.17 -14.37 5.76
N PRO A 424 -10.76 -14.83 6.88
CA PRO A 424 -11.82 -15.84 6.86
C PRO A 424 -13.05 -15.46 6.03
N ARG A 425 -13.27 -14.16 5.77
CA ARG A 425 -14.36 -13.65 4.92
C ARG A 425 -13.97 -13.52 3.44
N GLY A 426 -12.76 -13.96 3.06
CA GLY A 426 -12.19 -13.80 1.73
C GLY A 426 -11.09 -12.72 1.70
N LEU A 427 -10.83 -12.17 0.51
CA LEU A 427 -9.85 -11.10 0.33
C LEU A 427 -10.44 -9.76 0.76
N GLU A 428 -9.76 -9.09 1.68
CA GLU A 428 -10.13 -7.79 2.23
C GLU A 428 -9.07 -6.74 1.95
N SER A 429 -9.42 -5.46 2.17
CA SER A 429 -8.49 -4.36 2.00
C SER A 429 -7.73 -4.07 3.30
N PRO A 430 -6.55 -3.45 3.23
CA PRO A 430 -5.84 -2.95 4.40
C PRO A 430 -6.66 -2.05 5.34
N ARG A 431 -7.77 -1.46 4.87
CA ARG A 431 -8.66 -0.64 5.70
C ARG A 431 -9.74 -1.43 6.41
N THR A 432 -10.18 -2.54 5.82
CA THR A 432 -11.31 -3.31 6.34
C THR A 432 -10.88 -4.47 7.23
N CYS A 433 -9.60 -4.86 7.22
CA CYS A 433 -9.05 -5.93 8.07
C CYS A 433 -7.83 -5.47 8.87
N ARG A 434 -7.44 -6.28 9.87
CA ARG A 434 -6.20 -6.12 10.67
C ARG A 434 -5.64 -7.49 11.06
N ASP A 435 -4.35 -7.60 11.38
CA ASP A 435 -3.76 -8.84 11.88
C ASP A 435 -3.85 -8.99 13.41
N ALA A 436 -3.51 -10.18 13.91
CA ALA A 436 -3.55 -10.48 15.34
C ALA A 436 -2.50 -9.73 16.17
N LEU A 437 -1.47 -9.15 15.53
CA LEU A 437 -0.42 -8.37 16.19
C LEU A 437 -0.71 -6.87 16.23
N SER A 438 -1.75 -6.42 15.52
CA SER A 438 -2.20 -5.03 15.50
C SER A 438 -2.56 -4.53 16.89
N HIS A 439 -2.32 -3.24 17.13
CA HIS A 439 -2.67 -2.53 18.36
C HIS A 439 -2.33 -3.32 19.65
N TYR A 440 -1.06 -3.72 19.76
CA TYR A 440 -0.50 -4.44 20.93
C TYR A 440 -1.24 -5.74 21.28
N ARG A 441 -1.76 -6.47 20.27
CA ARG A 441 -2.51 -7.73 20.41
C ARG A 441 -3.87 -7.61 21.09
N LYS A 442 -4.42 -6.39 21.22
CA LYS A 442 -5.78 -6.16 21.73
C LYS A 442 -6.83 -6.34 20.61
N THR A 443 -6.92 -7.54 20.05
CA THR A 443 -7.83 -7.84 18.92
C THR A 443 -9.31 -7.71 19.28
N LYS A 444 -9.66 -7.92 20.56
CA LYS A 444 -11.02 -7.80 21.13
C LYS A 444 -11.69 -6.43 20.86
N LEU A 445 -10.89 -5.41 20.54
CA LEU A 445 -11.36 -4.04 20.28
C LEU A 445 -11.96 -3.85 18.88
N PHE A 446 -11.77 -4.79 17.95
CA PHE A 446 -12.23 -4.61 16.57
C PHE A 446 -12.61 -5.89 15.82
N ASP A 447 -12.45 -7.08 16.42
CA ASP A 447 -12.61 -8.37 15.76
C ASP A 447 -14.03 -8.69 15.24
N GLU A 448 -15.07 -8.04 15.77
CA GLU A 448 -16.45 -8.21 15.28
C GLU A 448 -16.72 -7.35 14.04
N VAL A 449 -16.06 -6.19 13.96
CA VAL A 449 -16.19 -5.24 12.84
C VAL A 449 -15.24 -5.59 11.70
N MET A 450 -13.95 -5.70 12.00
CA MET A 450 -12.86 -5.94 11.06
C MET A 450 -12.37 -7.39 11.17
N PRO A 451 -12.51 -8.21 10.12
CA PRO A 451 -12.00 -9.58 10.15
C PRO A 451 -10.48 -9.62 10.35
N LEU A 452 -10.02 -10.63 11.08
CA LEU A 452 -8.60 -10.87 11.29
C LEU A 452 -7.96 -11.52 10.07
N VAL A 453 -6.73 -11.14 9.76
CA VAL A 453 -5.89 -11.82 8.76
C VAL A 453 -5.76 -13.32 9.14
N LYS A 454 -5.87 -14.22 8.16
CA LYS A 454 -5.73 -15.67 8.39
C LYS A 454 -4.39 -15.99 9.06
N ASN A 455 -4.38 -16.91 10.02
CA ASN A 455 -3.17 -17.31 10.77
C ASN A 455 -2.01 -17.82 9.88
N SER A 456 -2.31 -18.31 8.67
CA SER A 456 -1.32 -18.75 7.69
C SER A 456 -0.57 -17.60 7.00
N VAL A 457 -0.95 -16.35 7.26
CA VAL A 457 -0.38 -15.14 6.66
C VAL A 457 0.20 -14.28 7.77
N ARG A 458 1.51 -14.00 7.69
CA ARG A 458 2.18 -13.06 8.58
C ARG A 458 2.30 -11.71 7.87
N ILE A 459 2.04 -10.61 8.56
CA ILE A 459 2.28 -9.26 8.04
C ILE A 459 3.55 -8.70 8.71
N CYS A 460 4.55 -8.27 7.92
CA CYS A 460 5.76 -7.66 8.47
C CYS A 460 5.46 -6.32 9.16
N PHE A 461 6.44 -5.81 9.90
CA PHE A 461 6.30 -4.54 10.63
C PHE A 461 6.16 -3.36 9.66
N GLU A 462 6.89 -3.38 8.56
CA GLU A 462 6.89 -2.33 7.54
C GLU A 462 5.50 -2.20 6.90
N LEU A 463 4.85 -3.31 6.53
CA LEU A 463 3.48 -3.28 6.00
C LEU A 463 2.47 -2.77 7.04
N ARG A 464 2.59 -3.20 8.31
CA ARG A 464 1.71 -2.70 9.39
C ARG A 464 1.82 -1.19 9.59
N SER A 465 3.04 -0.67 9.53
CA SER A 465 3.30 0.77 9.62
C SER A 465 2.63 1.51 8.47
N VAL A 466 2.74 0.99 7.24
CA VAL A 466 2.13 1.60 6.05
C VAL A 466 0.60 1.52 6.10
N PHE A 467 0.03 0.42 6.57
CA PHE A 467 -1.41 0.28 6.73
C PHE A 467 -1.98 1.04 7.95
N SER A 468 -1.12 1.67 8.76
CA SER A 468 -1.49 2.30 10.02
C SER A 468 -2.14 1.33 11.03
N TRP A 469 -1.72 0.07 11.01
CA TRP A 469 -2.22 -0.97 11.92
C TRP A 469 -1.57 -0.92 13.31
N ASP A 470 -0.41 -0.29 13.42
CA ASP A 470 0.29 -0.03 14.68
C ASP A 470 -0.30 1.16 15.46
N VAL A 471 -1.20 1.92 14.83
CA VAL A 471 -1.89 3.07 15.43
C VAL A 471 -3.15 2.60 16.17
N GLU A 472 -3.60 3.41 17.14
CA GLU A 472 -4.87 3.26 17.83
C GLU A 472 -6.04 2.97 16.87
N VAL A 473 -6.95 2.10 17.30
CA VAL A 473 -8.14 1.76 16.53
C VAL A 473 -9.00 3.02 16.36
N PRO A 474 -9.49 3.36 15.15
CA PRO A 474 -10.32 4.54 14.95
C PRO A 474 -11.58 4.54 15.83
N PHE A 475 -11.99 5.72 16.31
CA PHE A 475 -13.16 5.87 17.20
C PHE A 475 -14.42 5.22 16.62
N LEU A 476 -14.72 5.48 15.33
CA LEU A 476 -15.89 4.91 14.66
C LEU A 476 -15.92 3.38 14.69
N ILE A 477 -14.76 2.73 14.55
CA ILE A 477 -14.66 1.27 14.61
C ILE A 477 -14.92 0.76 16.02
N LEU A 478 -14.42 1.45 17.06
CA LEU A 478 -14.72 1.09 18.46
C LEU A 478 -16.21 1.22 18.78
N VAL A 479 -16.87 2.27 18.28
CA VAL A 479 -18.31 2.47 18.46
C VAL A 479 -19.11 1.35 17.78
N GLN A 480 -18.75 1.02 16.53
CA GLN A 480 -19.38 -0.08 15.80
C GLN A 480 -19.12 -1.44 16.46
N GLN A 481 -17.92 -1.65 17.00
CA GLN A 481 -17.57 -2.85 17.75
C GLN A 481 -18.42 -2.95 19.01
N LEU A 482 -18.51 -1.87 19.79
CA LEU A 482 -19.33 -1.83 21.01
C LEU A 482 -20.80 -2.14 20.69
N ALA A 483 -21.35 -1.53 19.65
CA ALA A 483 -22.72 -1.79 19.20
C ALA A 483 -22.94 -3.26 18.86
N ARG A 484 -22.05 -3.85 18.05
CA ARG A 484 -22.16 -5.27 17.65
C ARG A 484 -22.05 -6.21 18.83
N VAL A 485 -21.16 -5.96 19.78
CA VAL A 485 -20.98 -6.82 20.96
C VAL A 485 -22.19 -6.72 21.89
N ILE A 486 -22.79 -5.53 22.07
CA ILE A 486 -23.99 -5.36 22.89
C ILE A 486 -25.22 -6.05 22.26
N ASP A 487 -25.34 -6.01 20.94
CA ASP A 487 -26.49 -6.58 20.21
C ASP A 487 -26.38 -8.12 20.03
N GLN A 488 -25.32 -8.76 20.55
CA GLN A 488 -25.19 -10.23 20.57
C GLN A 488 -26.17 -10.87 21.56
N THR A 489 -26.56 -12.13 21.32
CA THR A 489 -27.45 -12.89 22.22
C THR A 489 -26.85 -13.10 23.60
N GLU A 490 -25.52 -13.26 23.67
CA GLU A 490 -24.74 -13.35 24.90
C GLU A 490 -23.55 -12.38 24.79
N PRO A 491 -23.70 -11.13 25.28
CA PRO A 491 -22.67 -10.11 25.15
C PRO A 491 -21.45 -10.43 26.04
N SER A 492 -20.26 -10.42 25.44
CA SER A 492 -19.01 -10.64 26.19
C SER A 492 -18.65 -9.43 27.07
N ILE A 493 -18.79 -9.61 28.38
CA ILE A 493 -18.52 -8.57 29.38
C ILE A 493 -17.05 -8.13 29.36
N GLU A 494 -16.11 -9.05 29.16
CA GLU A 494 -14.69 -8.73 29.02
C GLU A 494 -14.43 -7.82 27.81
N LYS A 495 -15.00 -8.14 26.64
CA LYS A 495 -14.83 -7.31 25.44
C LYS A 495 -15.40 -5.91 25.66
N ILE A 496 -16.59 -5.82 26.23
CA ILE A 496 -17.23 -4.54 26.56
C ILE A 496 -16.35 -3.74 27.53
N ARG A 497 -15.81 -4.38 28.58
CA ARG A 497 -14.91 -3.76 29.55
C ARG A 497 -13.66 -3.18 28.86
N ASP A 498 -12.99 -3.96 28.02
CA ASP A 498 -11.80 -3.53 27.29
C ASP A 498 -12.09 -2.34 26.36
N ILE A 499 -13.23 -2.36 25.65
CA ILE A 499 -13.65 -1.26 24.76
C ILE A 499 -13.95 0.00 25.57
N ILE A 500 -14.65 -0.11 26.70
CA ILE A 500 -14.99 1.03 27.55
C ILE A 500 -13.73 1.67 28.15
N ILE A 501 -12.75 0.87 28.58
CA ILE A 501 -11.47 1.38 29.07
C ILE A 501 -10.76 2.18 27.97
N GLU A 502 -10.66 1.61 26.77
CA GLU A 502 -10.00 2.25 25.63
C GLU A 502 -10.72 3.54 25.19
N VAL A 503 -12.06 3.55 25.12
CA VAL A 503 -12.85 4.75 24.80
C VAL A 503 -12.77 5.79 25.93
N GLY A 504 -12.78 5.34 27.18
CA GLY A 504 -12.72 6.20 28.36
C GLY A 504 -11.41 6.95 28.55
N HIS A 505 -10.29 6.37 28.10
CA HIS A 505 -8.99 7.05 28.09
C HIS A 505 -8.83 8.08 26.96
N ARG A 506 -9.74 8.09 25.98
CA ARG A 506 -9.70 9.03 24.85
C ARG A 506 -10.35 10.36 25.20
N LYS A 507 -9.78 11.44 24.65
CA LYS A 507 -10.37 12.79 24.72
C LYS A 507 -11.45 12.94 23.66
N LEU A 508 -12.66 12.47 23.97
CA LEU A 508 -13.82 12.54 23.07
C LEU A 508 -14.32 13.98 22.90
N LYS A 509 -14.65 14.35 21.67
CA LYS A 509 -15.30 15.62 21.34
C LYS A 509 -16.81 15.56 21.66
N PRO A 510 -17.49 16.71 21.85
CA PRO A 510 -18.94 16.74 22.07
C PRO A 510 -19.80 15.94 21.06
N PRO A 511 -19.57 15.98 19.73
CA PRO A 511 -20.37 15.20 18.79
C PRO A 511 -20.16 13.68 18.94
N GLU A 512 -18.94 13.23 19.20
CA GLU A 512 -18.61 11.81 19.43
C GLU A 512 -19.27 11.28 20.71
N LEU A 513 -19.31 12.11 21.75
CA LEU A 513 -20.02 11.79 22.99
C LEU A 513 -21.53 11.69 22.77
N ASN A 514 -22.12 12.63 22.00
CA ASN A 514 -23.55 12.60 21.68
C ASN A 514 -23.92 11.35 20.85
N GLU A 515 -23.08 10.97 19.89
CA GLU A 515 -23.25 9.75 19.08
C GLU A 515 -23.24 8.48 19.95
N LEU A 516 -22.32 8.41 20.92
CA LEU A 516 -22.28 7.31 21.90
C LEU A 516 -23.52 7.30 22.79
N GLN A 517 -23.95 8.47 23.30
CA GLN A 517 -25.11 8.58 24.16
C GLN A 517 -26.40 8.14 23.45
N THR A 518 -26.58 8.51 22.17
CA THR A 518 -27.76 8.11 21.40
C THR A 518 -27.74 6.60 21.12
N LEU A 519 -26.60 6.04 20.70
CA LEU A 519 -26.46 4.62 20.40
C LEU A 519 -26.69 3.72 21.63
N LEU A 520 -26.24 4.18 22.79
CA LEU A 520 -26.30 3.43 24.05
C LEU A 520 -27.55 3.74 24.88
N SER A 521 -28.40 4.67 24.43
CA SER A 521 -29.66 4.99 25.10
C SER A 521 -30.54 3.74 25.24
N ASN A 522 -31.09 3.53 26.44
CA ASN A 522 -31.94 2.37 26.78
C ASN A 522 -31.29 0.98 26.63
N LYS A 523 -29.99 0.87 26.35
CA LYS A 523 -29.26 -0.41 26.30
C LYS A 523 -28.58 -0.72 27.64
N LYS A 524 -28.46 -2.02 27.96
CA LYS A 524 -27.65 -2.52 29.08
C LYS A 524 -26.24 -2.78 28.57
N TRP A 525 -25.29 -1.93 28.94
CA TRP A 525 -23.94 -1.97 28.36
C TRP A 525 -22.81 -1.76 29.37
N ILE A 526 -23.09 -1.43 30.62
CA ILE A 526 -22.05 -1.17 31.62
C ILE A 526 -21.81 -2.41 32.46
N PRO A 527 -20.58 -2.97 32.45
CA PRO A 527 -20.17 -4.03 33.37
C PRO A 527 -20.19 -3.59 34.84
N THR A 528 -20.86 -4.38 35.67
CA THR A 528 -20.90 -4.23 37.13
C THR A 528 -19.91 -5.19 37.81
N ARG A 529 -19.68 -5.00 39.12
CA ARG A 529 -18.84 -5.91 39.92
C ARG A 529 -19.40 -7.32 40.02
N GLU A 530 -20.71 -7.46 39.80
CA GLU A 530 -21.44 -8.73 39.85
C GLU A 530 -21.43 -9.46 38.48
N GLU A 531 -20.59 -9.01 37.54
CA GLU A 531 -20.51 -9.54 36.17
C GLU A 531 -21.86 -9.51 35.44
N THR A 532 -22.62 -8.43 35.65
CA THR A 532 -23.87 -8.17 34.92
C THR A 532 -23.77 -6.89 34.10
N LEU A 533 -24.60 -6.77 33.06
CA LEU A 533 -24.71 -5.54 32.26
C LEU A 533 -25.95 -4.75 32.70
N VAL A 534 -25.72 -3.49 33.08
CA VAL A 534 -26.76 -2.59 33.58
C VAL A 534 -26.80 -1.32 32.73
N ALA A 535 -27.96 -0.63 32.70
CA ALA A 535 -28.11 0.64 32.01
C ALA A 535 -27.53 1.79 32.86
N ALA A 536 -26.98 2.82 32.20
CA ALA A 536 -26.25 3.91 32.85
C ALA A 536 -26.92 4.56 34.08
N PRO A 537 -28.24 4.83 34.08
CA PRO A 537 -28.90 5.48 35.22
C PRO A 537 -28.92 4.64 36.51
N PHE A 538 -28.77 3.32 36.40
CA PHE A 538 -28.81 2.38 37.53
C PHE A 538 -27.40 1.97 38.00
N VAL A 539 -26.35 2.58 37.48
CA VAL A 539 -24.96 2.29 37.88
C VAL A 539 -24.45 3.38 38.82
N LEU A 540 -23.96 2.95 39.99
CA LEU A 540 -23.34 3.79 40.99
C LEU A 540 -21.83 3.88 40.77
N LEU A 541 -21.33 5.10 40.60
CA LEU A 541 -19.90 5.40 40.47
C LEU A 541 -19.16 5.30 41.81
N SER A 542 -19.86 5.58 42.91
CA SER A 542 -19.34 5.62 44.27
C SER A 542 -20.36 4.96 45.22
N GLY A 543 -19.94 3.96 46.01
CA GLY A 543 -20.79 3.31 47.02
C GLY A 543 -20.94 1.80 46.84
N GLU A 544 -21.66 1.17 47.78
CA GLU A 544 -21.99 -0.25 47.79
C GLU A 544 -23.10 -0.58 46.77
N SER A 545 -23.08 -1.80 46.26
CA SER A 545 -24.10 -2.30 45.32
C SER A 545 -25.37 -2.60 46.10
N LEU A 546 -26.52 -2.20 45.55
CA LEU A 546 -27.85 -2.44 46.09
C LEU A 546 -28.61 -3.38 45.13
N PRO A 547 -28.26 -4.67 45.09
CA PRO A 547 -28.78 -5.62 44.10
C PRO A 547 -30.30 -5.82 44.22
N GLY A 548 -30.89 -5.67 45.41
CA GLY A 548 -32.32 -5.83 45.66
C GLY A 548 -33.20 -4.77 44.98
N VAL A 549 -32.60 -3.63 44.60
CA VAL A 549 -33.26 -2.51 43.92
C VAL A 549 -32.69 -2.26 42.51
N GLY A 550 -31.81 -3.15 42.04
CA GLY A 550 -31.22 -3.09 40.70
C GLY A 550 -30.12 -2.04 40.50
N PHE A 551 -29.64 -1.39 41.58
CA PHE A 551 -28.52 -0.47 41.51
C PHE A 551 -27.21 -1.21 41.78
N CYS A 552 -26.29 -1.20 40.81
CA CYS A 552 -25.03 -1.92 40.94
C CYS A 552 -23.84 -0.96 40.92
N SER A 553 -22.78 -1.31 41.65
CA SER A 553 -21.52 -0.56 41.61
C SER A 553 -20.73 -0.89 40.36
N VAL A 554 -20.08 0.14 39.84
CA VAL A 554 -19.22 0.05 38.67
C VAL A 554 -18.02 -0.90 38.89
N ALA A 555 -17.66 -1.69 37.87
CA ALA A 555 -16.47 -2.56 37.87
C ALA A 555 -15.21 -1.91 37.27
N PHE A 556 -15.16 -0.58 37.20
CA PHE A 556 -14.06 0.17 36.59
C PHE A 556 -13.25 0.94 37.63
N ASP A 557 -11.96 1.10 37.36
CA ASP A 557 -11.07 1.95 38.16
C ASP A 557 -11.38 3.44 37.96
N SER A 558 -10.80 4.29 38.81
CA SER A 558 -10.96 5.75 38.79
C SER A 558 -10.61 6.44 37.47
N SER A 559 -9.87 5.75 36.58
CA SER A 559 -9.43 6.28 35.29
C SER A 559 -10.58 6.53 34.29
N VAL A 560 -11.68 5.79 34.39
CA VAL A 560 -12.81 5.87 33.43
C VAL A 560 -14.05 6.55 34.04
N THR A 561 -14.04 6.85 35.35
CA THR A 561 -15.16 7.45 36.10
C THR A 561 -15.64 8.77 35.50
N SER A 562 -14.73 9.62 34.99
CA SER A 562 -15.08 10.89 34.36
C SER A 562 -15.88 10.71 33.06
N PHE A 563 -15.54 9.69 32.27
CA PHE A 563 -16.25 9.31 31.06
C PHE A 563 -17.63 8.72 31.41
N LEU A 564 -17.69 7.79 32.37
CA LEU A 564 -18.95 7.18 32.79
C LEU A 564 -19.94 8.20 33.35
N ARG A 565 -19.48 9.22 34.10
CA ARG A 565 -20.31 10.33 34.54
C ARG A 565 -20.92 11.11 33.37
N LYS A 566 -20.15 11.35 32.31
CA LYS A 566 -20.66 11.98 31.08
C LYS A 566 -21.64 11.09 30.31
N MET A 567 -21.55 9.77 30.45
CA MET A 567 -22.47 8.80 29.85
C MET A 567 -23.75 8.59 30.66
N GLY A 568 -23.93 9.28 31.78
CA GLY A 568 -25.14 9.23 32.60
C GLY A 568 -25.07 8.30 33.82
N CYS A 569 -23.89 7.77 34.15
CA CYS A 569 -23.68 7.09 35.44
C CYS A 569 -23.68 8.12 36.57
N VAL A 570 -24.26 7.75 37.71
CA VAL A 570 -24.52 8.67 38.80
C VAL A 570 -23.71 8.32 40.05
N ASP A 571 -23.26 9.33 40.79
CA ASP A 571 -22.72 9.13 42.14
C ASP A 571 -23.87 8.91 43.15
N ARG A 572 -25.03 9.55 42.91
CA ARG A 572 -26.28 9.37 43.65
C ARG A 572 -27.46 9.46 42.68
N PRO A 573 -28.44 8.54 42.74
CA PRO A 573 -29.60 8.59 41.86
C PRO A 573 -30.46 9.82 42.13
N SER A 574 -31.10 10.36 41.09
CA SER A 574 -31.99 11.51 41.23
C SER A 574 -33.30 11.11 41.91
N LYS A 575 -33.95 12.07 42.56
CA LYS A 575 -35.26 11.90 43.20
C LYS A 575 -36.27 11.17 42.29
N GLU A 576 -36.36 11.57 41.03
CA GLU A 576 -37.29 10.98 40.05
C GLU A 576 -36.98 9.51 39.73
N ILE A 577 -35.70 9.14 39.62
CA ILE A 577 -35.29 7.76 39.35
C ILE A 577 -35.57 6.90 40.58
N ILE A 578 -35.30 7.41 41.79
CA ILE A 578 -35.60 6.71 43.04
C ILE A 578 -37.10 6.44 43.15
N LEU A 579 -37.95 7.45 42.94
CA LEU A 579 -39.41 7.29 43.01
C LEU A 579 -39.94 6.30 41.96
N LYS A 580 -39.48 6.38 40.70
CA LYS A 580 -39.83 5.42 39.65
C LYS A 580 -39.38 3.99 39.99
N CYS A 581 -38.19 3.84 40.58
CA CYS A 581 -37.69 2.55 41.02
C CYS A 581 -38.57 1.95 42.11
N LEU A 582 -38.91 2.74 43.13
CA LEU A 582 -39.79 2.33 44.23
C LEU A 582 -41.19 1.95 43.74
N GLN A 583 -41.74 2.69 42.78
CA GLN A 583 -43.02 2.35 42.13
C GLN A 583 -42.95 1.05 41.33
N SER A 584 -41.87 0.83 40.56
CA SER A 584 -41.71 -0.41 39.78
C SER A 584 -41.63 -1.66 40.67
N LEU A 585 -41.04 -1.53 41.86
CA LEU A 585 -40.95 -2.61 42.85
C LEU A 585 -42.33 -2.98 43.44
N GLN A 586 -43.32 -2.09 43.40
CA GLN A 586 -44.69 -2.41 43.82
C GLN A 586 -45.44 -3.32 42.83
N THR A 587 -45.11 -3.23 41.54
CA THR A 587 -45.85 -3.92 40.47
C THR A 587 -45.43 -5.38 40.26
N LEU A 588 -44.37 -5.83 40.92
CA LEU A 588 -43.87 -7.20 40.82
C LEU A 588 -44.71 -8.13 41.72
N PRO A 589 -45.21 -9.28 41.21
CA PRO A 589 -46.06 -10.18 41.97
C PRO A 589 -45.30 -10.79 43.15
N ALA A 590 -45.90 -10.70 44.34
CA ALA A 590 -45.41 -11.26 45.60
C ALA A 590 -45.30 -12.81 45.54
N THR A 591 -44.24 -13.31 44.91
CA THR A 591 -43.94 -14.75 44.87
C THR A 591 -42.47 -14.99 45.18
N GLY A 592 -42.19 -15.15 46.48
CA GLY A 592 -41.07 -15.93 47.03
C GLY A 592 -39.63 -15.51 46.70
N ARG A 593 -39.03 -14.66 47.55
CA ARG A 593 -37.63 -14.61 48.08
C ARG A 593 -37.21 -13.14 48.42
N PRO A 594 -36.08 -12.94 49.11
CA PRO A 594 -35.89 -12.71 50.55
C PRO A 594 -36.11 -11.23 50.98
N ASN A 595 -37.08 -10.97 51.86
CA ASN A 595 -37.56 -9.62 52.22
C ASN A 595 -36.52 -8.68 52.84
N GLU A 596 -35.52 -9.19 53.57
CA GLU A 596 -34.69 -8.32 54.43
C GLU A 596 -33.65 -7.50 53.65
N GLN A 597 -32.90 -8.09 52.72
CA GLN A 597 -31.91 -7.33 51.93
C GLN A 597 -32.58 -6.31 51.00
N MET A 598 -33.72 -6.67 50.40
CA MET A 598 -34.50 -5.73 49.59
C MET A 598 -35.04 -4.56 50.44
N ALA A 599 -35.52 -4.84 51.65
CA ALA A 599 -35.95 -3.82 52.59
C ALA A 599 -34.79 -2.91 53.02
N LEU A 600 -33.61 -3.47 53.29
CA LEU A 600 -32.40 -2.69 53.61
C LEU A 600 -31.97 -1.82 52.44
N ASP A 601 -31.98 -2.34 51.22
CA ASP A 601 -31.64 -1.61 50.00
C ASP A 601 -32.62 -0.45 49.74
N VAL A 602 -33.92 -0.68 49.95
CA VAL A 602 -34.95 0.37 49.90
C VAL A 602 -34.71 1.42 50.98
N ILE A 603 -34.39 1.04 52.22
CA ILE A 603 -34.06 1.98 53.30
C ILE A 603 -32.84 2.83 52.92
N HIS A 604 -31.83 2.23 52.28
CA HIS A 604 -30.67 2.94 51.77
C HIS A 604 -31.03 3.96 50.68
N LEU A 605 -31.96 3.62 49.76
CA LEU A 605 -32.48 4.59 48.77
C LEU A 605 -33.28 5.72 49.42
N LEU A 606 -34.11 5.41 50.43
CA LEU A 606 -34.91 6.41 51.15
C LEU A 606 -34.03 7.46 51.84
N ARG A 607 -32.83 7.08 52.31
CA ARG A 607 -31.84 8.02 52.88
C ARG A 607 -31.31 9.06 51.88
N TRP A 608 -31.44 8.80 50.58
CA TRP A 608 -31.00 9.72 49.53
C TRP A 608 -32.10 10.65 49.03
N LEU A 609 -33.34 10.52 49.52
CA LEU A 609 -34.44 11.39 49.14
C LEU A 609 -34.33 12.77 49.82
N PRO A 610 -34.50 13.88 49.07
CA PRO A 610 -34.70 15.20 49.65
C PRO A 610 -36.12 15.31 50.26
N PRO A 611 -36.42 16.38 51.04
CA PRO A 611 -37.78 16.60 51.55
C PRO A 611 -38.82 16.55 50.42
N LEU A 612 -39.87 15.78 50.64
CA LEU A 612 -40.88 15.42 49.65
C LEU A 612 -42.13 16.31 49.81
N THR A 613 -42.90 16.44 48.73
CA THR A 613 -44.20 17.12 48.73
C THR A 613 -45.32 16.17 49.16
N ALA A 614 -46.48 16.72 49.51
CA ALA A 614 -47.64 15.91 49.94
C ALA A 614 -48.09 14.88 48.88
N THR A 615 -47.95 15.19 47.59
CA THR A 615 -48.27 14.26 46.49
C THR A 615 -47.25 13.13 46.38
N GLU A 616 -45.98 13.41 46.65
CA GLU A 616 -44.90 12.42 46.59
C GLU A 616 -44.92 11.49 47.81
N HIS A 617 -45.41 11.97 48.96
CA HIS A 617 -45.68 11.12 50.13
C HIS A 617 -46.75 10.07 49.83
N ALA A 618 -47.82 10.44 49.11
CA ALA A 618 -48.90 9.51 48.74
C ALA A 618 -48.43 8.39 47.80
N GLU A 619 -47.37 8.63 47.04
CA GLU A 619 -46.78 7.64 46.10
C GLU A 619 -45.59 6.88 46.71
N LEU A 620 -45.20 7.19 47.96
CA LEU A 620 -44.02 6.63 48.60
C LEU A 620 -44.32 5.27 49.24
N VAL A 621 -43.36 4.36 49.11
CA VAL A 621 -43.42 3.01 49.65
C VAL A 621 -42.33 2.81 50.68
N ILE A 622 -42.71 2.27 51.83
CA ILE A 622 -41.80 2.06 52.95
C ILE A 622 -41.90 0.59 53.37
N PRO A 623 -40.78 -0.08 53.71
CA PRO A 623 -40.83 -1.45 54.21
C PRO A 623 -41.42 -1.51 55.63
N ASP A 624 -42.32 -2.48 55.85
CA ASP A 624 -42.85 -2.82 57.17
C ASP A 624 -41.87 -3.67 58.00
N ALA A 625 -42.26 -4.03 59.23
CA ALA A 625 -41.46 -4.84 60.15
C ALA A 625 -41.13 -6.24 59.58
N GLU A 626 -41.96 -6.75 58.67
CA GLU A 626 -41.77 -8.02 57.98
C GLU A 626 -41.01 -7.86 56.64
N GLY A 627 -40.57 -6.64 56.31
CA GLY A 627 -39.82 -6.30 55.11
C GLY A 627 -40.68 -6.22 53.84
N MET A 628 -42.00 -6.13 53.96
CA MET A 628 -42.93 -5.91 52.84
C MET A 628 -43.11 -4.42 52.56
N LEU A 629 -43.14 -4.03 51.29
CA LEU A 629 -43.32 -2.65 50.87
C LEU A 629 -44.80 -2.24 51.01
N ARG A 630 -45.11 -1.29 51.91
CA ARG A 630 -46.46 -0.73 52.12
C ARG A 630 -46.51 0.75 51.75
N GLN A 631 -47.72 1.24 51.47
CA GLN A 631 -47.96 2.66 51.19
C GLN A 631 -47.65 3.52 52.43
N PHE A 632 -47.15 4.73 52.21
CA PHE A 632 -46.77 5.68 53.26
C PHE A 632 -47.86 5.88 54.33
N ASP A 633 -49.11 6.01 53.91
CA ASP A 633 -50.25 6.23 54.81
C ASP A 633 -50.54 5.04 55.73
N GLN A 634 -50.07 3.84 55.41
CA GLN A 634 -50.37 2.64 56.18
C GLN A 634 -49.30 2.31 57.22
N ILE A 635 -48.24 3.11 57.34
CA ILE A 635 -47.08 2.82 58.19
C ILE A 635 -46.94 3.83 59.35
N TYR A 636 -46.68 3.30 60.55
CA TYR A 636 -46.26 4.06 61.72
C TYR A 636 -44.81 3.79 62.09
N PHE A 637 -44.10 4.84 62.51
CA PHE A 637 -42.79 4.72 63.14
C PHE A 637 -42.95 4.30 64.61
N ASN A 638 -42.25 3.24 65.01
CA ASN A 638 -42.28 2.74 66.38
C ASN A 638 -41.37 3.57 67.31
N ASP A 639 -41.92 4.59 67.94
CA ASP A 639 -41.27 5.45 68.94
C ASP A 639 -41.42 4.94 70.39
N ILE A 640 -42.40 4.07 70.66
CA ILE A 640 -42.70 3.51 72.00
C ILE A 640 -42.03 2.15 72.27
N GLY A 641 -41.20 1.68 71.35
CA GLY A 641 -40.39 0.47 71.47
C GLY A 641 -41.23 -0.80 71.62
N PRO A 642 -40.89 -1.74 72.54
CA PRO A 642 -41.58 -3.02 72.67
C PRO A 642 -43.05 -2.88 73.13
N ARG A 643 -43.44 -1.71 73.64
CA ARG A 643 -44.84 -1.41 74.04
C ARG A 643 -45.77 -1.19 72.86
N ALA A 644 -45.25 -1.16 71.63
CA ALA A 644 -46.03 -1.10 70.42
C ALA A 644 -47.13 -2.18 70.31
N CYS A 645 -46.95 -3.34 70.95
CA CYS A 645 -47.95 -4.41 70.98
C CYS A 645 -49.22 -4.08 71.79
N LEU A 646 -49.17 -3.06 72.64
CA LEU A 646 -50.28 -2.64 73.51
C LEU A 646 -51.20 -1.60 72.84
N VAL A 647 -50.80 -1.03 71.71
CA VAL A 647 -51.58 -0.05 70.96
C VAL A 647 -52.39 -0.76 69.89
N ASP A 648 -53.70 -0.52 69.84
CA ASP A 648 -54.54 -0.98 68.72
C ASP A 648 -54.25 -0.13 67.48
N ARG A 649 -53.68 -0.78 66.46
CA ARG A 649 -53.20 -0.15 65.21
C ARG A 649 -54.17 -0.33 64.05
N GLY A 650 -55.31 -1.00 64.27
CA GLY A 650 -56.26 -1.35 63.21
C GLY A 650 -55.59 -2.15 62.08
N SER A 651 -55.75 -1.68 60.84
CA SER A 651 -55.18 -2.29 59.62
C SER A 651 -53.78 -1.76 59.22
N ASN A 652 -53.14 -0.96 60.07
CA ASN A 652 -51.87 -0.30 59.76
C ASN A 652 -50.64 -1.07 60.30
N PHE A 653 -49.50 -0.89 59.66
CA PHE A 653 -48.25 -1.64 59.89
C PHE A 653 -47.17 -0.78 60.56
N LEU A 654 -46.15 -1.44 61.13
CA LEU A 654 -44.99 -0.75 61.69
C LEU A 654 -43.87 -0.64 60.66
N ALA A 655 -43.14 0.48 60.68
CA ALA A 655 -41.96 0.70 59.87
C ALA A 655 -40.86 -0.31 60.24
N HIS A 656 -40.06 -0.72 59.25
CA HIS A 656 -38.93 -1.64 59.45
C HIS A 656 -37.96 -1.15 60.54
N PRO A 657 -37.43 -2.03 61.43
CA PRO A 657 -36.59 -1.63 62.57
C PRO A 657 -35.31 -0.86 62.22
N HIS A 658 -34.80 -0.98 60.99
CA HIS A 658 -33.60 -0.28 60.51
C HIS A 658 -33.86 1.18 60.07
N ILE A 659 -35.12 1.62 60.06
CA ILE A 659 -35.47 3.03 59.85
C ILE A 659 -35.14 3.79 61.14
N SER A 660 -34.16 4.68 61.08
CA SER A 660 -33.78 5.51 62.23
C SER A 660 -34.82 6.61 62.49
N GLU A 661 -34.87 7.12 63.72
CA GLU A 661 -35.74 8.24 64.08
C GLU A 661 -35.50 9.46 63.18
N GLY A 662 -34.23 9.77 62.87
CA GLY A 662 -33.89 10.86 61.96
C GLY A 662 -34.43 10.67 60.54
N LEU A 663 -34.41 9.44 60.02
CA LEU A 663 -34.99 9.13 58.71
C LEU A 663 -36.53 9.19 58.75
N ALA A 664 -37.15 8.70 59.83
CA ALA A 664 -38.60 8.77 60.01
C ALA A 664 -39.11 10.22 60.09
N ILE A 665 -38.38 11.10 60.79
CA ILE A 665 -38.67 12.54 60.83
C ILE A 665 -38.49 13.17 59.45
N ALA A 666 -37.40 12.87 58.74
CA ALA A 666 -37.13 13.41 57.41
C ALA A 666 -38.18 13.00 56.37
N LEU A 667 -38.74 11.80 56.49
CA LEU A 667 -39.83 11.29 55.66
C LEU A 667 -41.23 11.74 56.13
N GLY A 668 -41.35 12.32 57.33
CA GLY A 668 -42.65 12.74 57.89
C GLY A 668 -43.54 11.58 58.37
N LEU A 669 -42.95 10.44 58.76
CA LEU A 669 -43.71 9.27 59.24
C LEU A 669 -44.49 9.59 60.52
N ARG A 670 -45.73 9.07 60.61
CA ARG A 670 -46.56 9.19 61.81
C ARG A 670 -45.96 8.37 62.96
N ARG A 671 -45.86 8.97 64.14
CA ARG A 671 -45.35 8.30 65.35
C ARG A 671 -46.44 7.46 66.00
N LEU A 672 -46.11 6.26 66.44
CA LEU A 672 -47.04 5.32 67.06
C LEU A 672 -47.58 5.83 68.41
N GLY A 673 -46.76 6.52 69.19
CA GLY A 673 -47.12 7.10 70.48
C GLY A 673 -48.13 8.27 70.41
N LEU A 674 -48.46 8.74 69.21
CA LEU A 674 -49.44 9.80 68.98
C LEU A 674 -50.80 9.29 68.45
N ILE A 675 -50.98 7.96 68.38
CA ILE A 675 -52.26 7.36 67.98
C ILE A 675 -53.32 7.68 69.04
N GLY A 676 -54.29 8.51 68.68
CA GLY A 676 -55.40 8.95 69.54
C GLY A 676 -55.40 10.45 69.88
N ILE A 677 -54.33 11.19 69.55
CA ILE A 677 -54.33 12.66 69.62
C ILE A 677 -54.77 13.17 68.25
N ASP A 678 -56.00 13.67 68.17
CA ASP A 678 -56.53 14.27 66.95
C ASP A 678 -55.87 15.64 66.73
N THR A 679 -54.67 15.64 66.12
CA THR A 679 -53.97 16.88 65.73
C THR A 679 -54.61 17.54 64.49
N SER A 680 -55.78 17.08 64.05
CA SER A 680 -56.52 17.63 62.91
C SER A 680 -57.24 18.96 63.19
N ALA A 681 -56.97 19.60 64.32
CA ALA A 681 -57.37 20.98 64.56
C ALA A 681 -56.28 21.93 64.06
N ASN A 682 -56.31 22.21 62.75
CA ASN A 682 -55.80 23.49 62.25
C ASN A 682 -56.69 24.59 62.85
N ASP A 683 -56.35 25.13 64.01
CA ASP A 683 -57.01 26.33 64.53
C ASP A 683 -56.07 27.18 65.40
N LEU A 684 -55.71 28.33 64.83
CA LEU A 684 -55.51 29.62 65.52
C LEU A 684 -54.36 29.67 66.55
N ASP A 685 -53.14 29.65 66.03
CA ASP A 685 -51.97 30.27 66.69
C ASP A 685 -52.14 31.80 66.68
N MET A 686 -52.76 32.34 67.72
CA MET A 686 -52.69 33.77 68.08
C MET A 686 -51.56 33.98 69.11
N GLY A 687 -50.34 33.55 68.79
CA GLY A 687 -49.14 34.35 69.03
C GLY A 687 -48.68 34.58 70.47
N GLU A 688 -49.06 33.75 71.44
CA GLU A 688 -48.35 33.65 72.71
C GLU A 688 -47.88 32.21 72.95
N ASP A 689 -46.55 32.04 73.03
CA ASP A 689 -45.91 30.78 73.39
C ASP A 689 -46.36 30.36 74.80
N LEU A 690 -46.82 29.11 74.97
CA LEU A 690 -47.26 28.53 76.24
C LEU A 690 -46.22 28.75 77.35
N ILE A 691 -44.93 28.70 77.00
CA ILE A 691 -43.83 28.97 77.93
C ILE A 691 -43.85 30.44 78.41
N THR A 692 -44.23 31.37 77.53
CA THR A 692 -44.38 32.79 77.85
C THR A 692 -45.59 33.01 78.77
N THR A 693 -46.72 32.35 78.51
CA THR A 693 -47.89 32.40 79.40
C THR A 693 -47.57 31.86 80.80
N ILE A 694 -46.90 30.71 80.89
CA ILE A 694 -46.45 30.13 82.18
C ILE A 694 -45.50 31.10 82.89
N ARG A 695 -44.47 31.62 82.21
CA ARG A 695 -43.50 32.57 82.82
C ARG A 695 -44.16 33.85 83.32
N THR A 696 -45.13 34.39 82.60
CA THR A 696 -45.87 35.58 83.02
C THR A 696 -46.70 35.28 84.27
N ARG A 697 -47.39 34.13 84.32
CA ARG A 697 -48.20 33.74 85.48
C ARG A 697 -47.36 33.43 86.72
N LEU A 698 -46.20 32.78 86.57
CA LEU A 698 -45.27 32.56 87.67
C LEU A 698 -44.66 33.86 88.24
N ARG A 699 -44.81 35.00 87.55
CA ARG A 699 -44.44 36.33 88.10
C ARG A 699 -45.59 37.01 88.85
N GLU A 700 -46.83 36.73 88.46
CA GLU A 700 -48.03 37.34 89.04
C GLU A 700 -48.52 36.61 90.29
N TYR A 701 -48.32 35.29 90.34
CA TYR A 701 -48.66 34.44 91.48
C TYR A 701 -47.41 34.08 92.29
N THR A 702 -47.58 33.93 93.59
CA THR A 702 -46.52 33.51 94.52
C THR A 702 -46.70 32.04 94.89
N CYS A 703 -45.62 31.33 95.24
CA CYS A 703 -45.70 29.93 95.68
C CYS A 703 -46.70 29.70 96.83
N SER A 704 -46.91 30.70 97.70
CA SER A 704 -47.89 30.64 98.81
C SER A 704 -49.35 30.57 98.35
N GLN A 705 -49.64 30.91 97.09
CA GLN A 705 -51.01 30.85 96.53
C GLN A 705 -51.32 29.48 95.90
N LEU A 706 -50.33 28.63 95.63
CA LEU A 706 -50.51 27.32 95.01
C LEU A 706 -51.60 26.48 95.70
N LEU A 707 -51.49 26.27 97.02
CA LEU A 707 -52.44 25.44 97.76
C LEU A 707 -53.83 26.07 97.81
N LEU A 708 -53.92 27.41 97.83
CA LEU A 708 -55.19 28.12 97.83
C LEU A 708 -55.93 27.98 96.50
N GLU A 709 -55.20 28.04 95.37
CA GLU A 709 -55.75 27.83 94.03
C GLU A 709 -56.26 26.40 93.85
N PHE A 710 -55.51 25.39 94.30
CA PHE A 710 -55.95 24.00 94.23
C PHE A 710 -57.10 23.68 95.19
N LEU A 711 -57.13 24.29 96.37
CA LEU A 711 -58.26 24.19 97.29
C LEU A 711 -59.53 24.83 96.70
N ALA A 712 -59.39 25.98 96.03
CA ALA A 712 -60.49 26.62 95.31
C ALA A 712 -61.00 25.72 94.17
N ASN A 713 -60.10 25.09 93.40
CA ASN A 713 -60.48 24.14 92.36
C ASN A 713 -61.22 22.91 92.93
N ALA A 714 -60.75 22.37 94.07
CA ALA A 714 -61.43 21.27 94.74
C ALA A 714 -62.83 21.69 95.24
N SER A 715 -62.97 22.90 95.78
CA SER A 715 -64.26 23.46 96.19
C SER A 715 -65.21 23.67 95.00
N ASP A 716 -64.72 24.23 93.88
CA ASP A 716 -65.50 24.45 92.67
C ASP A 716 -65.94 23.11 92.03
N ALA A 717 -65.14 22.04 92.20
CA ALA A 717 -65.49 20.68 91.81
C ALA A 717 -66.45 19.97 92.80
N GLY A 718 -66.86 20.64 93.89
CA GLY A 718 -67.78 20.10 94.89
C GLY A 718 -67.16 19.07 95.84
N ALA A 719 -65.83 19.04 95.97
CA ALA A 719 -65.15 18.14 96.90
C ALA A 719 -65.45 18.51 98.36
N THR A 720 -65.58 17.50 99.22
CA THR A 720 -65.75 17.67 100.68
C THR A 720 -64.45 17.45 101.45
N GLU A 721 -63.46 16.84 100.82
CA GLU A 721 -62.15 16.52 101.39
C GLU A 721 -61.04 16.97 100.43
N PHE A 722 -59.98 17.58 100.99
CA PHE A 722 -58.80 18.00 100.25
C PHE A 722 -57.55 17.64 101.07
N ASP A 723 -56.77 16.70 100.56
CA ASP A 723 -55.56 16.17 101.21
C ASP A 723 -54.32 16.70 100.50
N VAL A 724 -53.32 17.08 101.31
CA VAL A 724 -52.00 17.50 100.84
C VAL A 724 -50.98 16.55 101.43
N LEU A 725 -50.30 15.80 100.57
CA LEU A 725 -49.25 14.86 100.94
C LEU A 725 -47.95 15.27 100.25
N LEU A 726 -46.91 15.52 101.05
CA LEU A 726 -45.55 15.58 100.53
C LEU A 726 -44.96 14.18 100.62
N ASP A 727 -44.81 13.54 99.47
CA ASP A 727 -44.16 12.25 99.34
C ASP A 727 -42.65 12.46 99.11
N GLU A 728 -41.86 12.22 100.16
CA GLU A 728 -40.41 12.34 100.12
C GLU A 728 -39.70 11.03 99.76
N ILE A 729 -40.43 9.97 99.37
CA ILE A 729 -39.83 8.66 99.04
C ILE A 729 -38.95 8.82 97.78
N PRO A 730 -37.63 8.61 97.88
CA PRO A 730 -36.75 8.65 96.72
C PRO A 730 -36.64 7.26 96.06
N ASN A 731 -36.30 7.23 94.77
CA ASN A 731 -36.01 6.04 93.97
C ASN A 731 -37.23 5.16 93.68
N TYR A 732 -38.29 5.77 93.14
CA TYR A 732 -39.36 4.98 92.55
C TYR A 732 -38.83 4.08 91.39
N PRO A 733 -39.39 2.88 91.18
CA PRO A 733 -38.89 1.94 90.18
C PRO A 733 -38.86 2.53 88.77
N ASP A 734 -37.66 2.69 88.20
CA ASP A 734 -37.41 3.31 86.89
C ASP A 734 -37.54 2.35 85.69
N LYS A 735 -37.86 1.09 85.95
CA LYS A 735 -37.87 0.00 84.94
C LYS A 735 -38.97 0.13 83.89
N SER A 736 -39.91 1.07 84.04
CA SER A 736 -41.07 1.20 83.13
C SER A 736 -41.46 2.65 82.83
N LEU A 737 -40.49 3.55 82.75
CA LEU A 737 -40.75 4.95 82.41
C LEU A 737 -41.14 5.16 80.95
N ILE A 738 -41.82 6.27 80.67
CA ILE A 738 -42.22 6.71 79.32
C ILE A 738 -41.00 7.20 78.53
N SER A 739 -40.01 7.80 79.20
CA SER A 739 -38.73 8.21 78.66
C SER A 739 -37.64 8.11 79.72
N SER A 740 -36.38 7.90 79.30
CA SER A 740 -35.22 7.97 80.20
C SER A 740 -35.09 9.33 80.88
N ASN A 741 -35.57 10.40 80.25
CA ASN A 741 -35.57 11.75 80.81
C ASN A 741 -36.53 11.89 82.00
N CYS A 742 -37.54 11.02 82.11
CA CYS A 742 -38.48 11.02 83.24
C CYS A 742 -37.87 10.42 84.52
N ARG A 743 -36.68 9.82 84.45
CA ARG A 743 -36.00 9.23 85.62
C ARG A 743 -35.77 10.26 86.72
N TYR A 744 -35.44 11.49 86.33
CA TYR A 744 -35.23 12.59 87.28
C TYR A 744 -36.44 12.81 88.21
N PHE A 745 -37.67 12.63 87.70
CA PHE A 745 -38.88 12.80 88.51
C PHE A 745 -39.13 11.65 89.50
N GLN A 746 -38.55 10.47 89.27
CA GLN A 746 -38.67 9.32 90.17
C GLN A 746 -37.73 9.41 91.38
N ASP A 747 -36.70 10.24 91.26
CA ASP A 747 -35.70 10.49 92.31
C ASP A 747 -36.06 11.76 93.13
N ALA A 748 -37.07 12.52 92.72
CA ALA A 748 -37.48 13.77 93.35
C ALA A 748 -38.72 13.60 94.25
N PRO A 749 -38.84 14.34 95.37
CA PRO A 749 -40.07 14.39 96.16
C PRO A 749 -41.27 14.86 95.34
N ALA A 750 -42.44 14.28 95.57
CA ALA A 750 -43.68 14.66 94.90
C ALA A 750 -44.66 15.32 95.88
N LEU A 751 -45.25 16.45 95.48
CA LEU A 751 -46.38 17.02 96.19
C LEU A 751 -47.68 16.47 95.58
N VAL A 752 -48.37 15.62 96.32
CA VAL A 752 -49.63 15.00 95.92
C VAL A 752 -50.78 15.80 96.53
N LEU A 753 -51.65 16.34 95.66
CA LEU A 753 -52.86 17.06 96.03
C LEU A 753 -54.06 16.19 95.64
N HIS A 754 -54.79 15.71 96.63
CA HIS A 754 -55.96 14.84 96.43
C HIS A 754 -57.24 15.56 96.86
N ASN A 755 -58.31 15.35 96.10
CA ASN A 755 -59.66 15.74 96.49
C ASN A 755 -60.64 14.62 96.09
N ASN A 756 -61.75 14.51 96.81
CA ASN A 756 -62.70 13.41 96.61
C ASN A 756 -63.75 13.64 95.49
N SER A 757 -63.56 14.66 94.64
CA SER A 757 -64.37 14.84 93.42
C SER A 757 -63.74 14.11 92.22
N VAL A 758 -64.55 13.85 91.18
CA VAL A 758 -64.12 13.15 89.96
C VAL A 758 -64.20 14.11 88.78
N PHE A 759 -63.15 14.14 87.96
CA PHE A 759 -63.13 14.93 86.73
C PHE A 759 -64.31 14.59 85.81
N THR A 760 -65.06 15.61 85.38
CA THR A 760 -65.95 15.48 84.23
C THR A 760 -65.17 15.65 82.92
N ASP A 761 -65.73 15.21 81.79
CA ASP A 761 -65.13 15.44 80.46
C ASP A 761 -64.88 16.93 80.19
N GLU A 762 -65.76 17.79 80.70
CA GLU A 762 -65.65 19.25 80.60
C GLU A 762 -64.49 19.80 81.43
N ASP A 763 -64.26 19.26 82.64
CA ASP A 763 -63.12 19.62 83.48
C ASP A 763 -61.79 19.16 82.87
N PHE A 764 -61.78 17.97 82.25
CA PHE A 764 -60.60 17.45 81.56
C PHE A 764 -60.23 18.29 80.33
N GLN A 765 -61.20 18.64 79.50
CA GLN A 765 -61.00 19.55 78.38
C GLN A 765 -60.61 20.97 78.85
N GLY A 766 -61.14 21.41 79.98
CA GLY A 766 -60.77 22.69 80.60
C GLY A 766 -59.31 22.74 81.05
N ILE A 767 -58.78 21.63 81.58
CA ILE A 767 -57.37 21.51 81.97
C ILE A 767 -56.45 21.44 80.73
N LEU A 768 -56.83 20.71 79.68
CA LEU A 768 -56.01 20.62 78.46
C LEU A 768 -55.92 21.94 77.68
N ARG A 769 -56.87 22.86 77.89
CA ARG A 769 -56.95 24.18 77.24
C ARG A 769 -56.45 25.33 78.12
N THR A 770 -55.71 25.03 79.19
CA THR A 770 -55.11 26.04 80.08
C THR A 770 -54.32 27.09 79.28
N GLY A 771 -54.81 28.33 79.27
CA GLY A 771 -54.29 29.45 78.47
C GLY A 771 -55.35 30.21 77.68
N ILE A 772 -56.48 29.57 77.35
CA ILE A 772 -57.60 30.16 76.60
C ILE A 772 -58.80 30.24 77.54
N GLY A 773 -59.00 31.39 78.20
CA GLY A 773 -59.96 31.57 79.31
C GLY A 773 -61.38 31.05 79.03
N GLY A 774 -61.75 29.91 79.63
CA GLY A 774 -62.94 29.14 79.27
C GLY A 774 -64.21 29.32 80.12
N LYS A 775 -64.28 30.24 81.10
CA LYS A 775 -65.48 30.38 81.96
C LYS A 775 -65.97 31.83 82.11
N ALA A 776 -66.27 32.51 81.00
CA ALA A 776 -66.81 33.88 81.00
C ALA A 776 -68.31 34.02 81.32
N GLY A 777 -68.97 33.01 81.91
CA GLY A 777 -70.44 32.98 82.03
C GLY A 777 -71.06 32.41 83.31
N GLN A 778 -70.29 31.88 84.27
CA GLN A 778 -70.84 31.28 85.49
C GLN A 778 -70.71 32.23 86.69
N ARG A 779 -71.84 32.63 87.30
CA ARG A 779 -71.90 33.65 88.37
C ARG A 779 -71.70 33.10 89.80
N ASN A 780 -71.45 31.79 89.97
CA ASN A 780 -71.37 31.11 91.27
C ASN A 780 -70.06 30.33 91.52
N THR A 781 -69.01 30.57 90.74
CA THR A 781 -67.68 29.95 90.96
C THR A 781 -66.70 30.99 91.48
N ILE A 782 -65.91 30.63 92.49
CA ILE A 782 -64.97 31.56 93.16
C ILE A 782 -63.66 31.68 92.34
N GLY A 783 -63.34 30.69 91.51
CA GLY A 783 -62.19 30.72 90.60
C GLY A 783 -62.44 31.50 89.31
N GLN A 784 -61.72 32.61 89.11
CA GLN A 784 -61.62 33.29 87.82
C GLN A 784 -60.48 32.66 87.02
N PHE A 785 -60.83 32.01 85.90
CA PHE A 785 -59.94 31.49 84.85
C PHE A 785 -59.16 30.21 85.22
N GLY A 786 -59.12 29.24 84.31
CA GLY A 786 -58.27 28.04 84.37
C GLY A 786 -56.76 28.35 84.26
N LEU A 787 -56.30 29.33 85.05
CA LEU A 787 -54.94 29.83 85.15
C LEU A 787 -54.34 29.50 86.52
N GLY A 788 -55.17 29.30 87.56
CA GLY A 788 -54.72 28.88 88.90
C GLY A 788 -53.96 27.55 88.88
N ALA A 789 -54.30 26.64 87.97
CA ALA A 789 -53.54 25.42 87.73
C ALA A 789 -52.09 25.70 87.29
N LEU A 790 -51.81 26.78 86.55
CA LEU A 790 -50.45 27.08 86.09
C LEU A 790 -49.50 27.45 87.25
N THR A 791 -50.01 27.73 88.45
CA THR A 791 -49.17 27.98 89.63
C THR A 791 -48.37 26.75 90.06
N MET A 792 -48.76 25.54 89.66
CA MET A 792 -47.98 24.32 89.95
C MET A 792 -46.57 24.35 89.38
N PHE A 793 -46.34 25.11 88.31
CA PHE A 793 -45.01 25.25 87.70
C PHE A 793 -44.00 26.02 88.57
N HIS A 794 -44.40 26.50 89.75
CA HIS A 794 -43.47 26.94 90.78
C HIS A 794 -42.67 25.79 91.42
N ILE A 795 -43.22 24.57 91.40
CA ILE A 795 -42.66 23.44 92.14
C ILE A 795 -42.45 22.18 91.28
N THR A 796 -43.04 22.12 90.08
CA THR A 796 -42.85 20.99 89.16
C THR A 796 -42.71 21.43 87.70
N GLU A 797 -41.97 20.67 86.90
CA GLU A 797 -41.87 20.85 85.45
C GLU A 797 -42.88 19.95 84.69
N VAL A 798 -43.47 18.96 85.37
CA VAL A 798 -44.40 17.98 84.79
C VAL A 798 -45.59 17.76 85.71
N ARG A 799 -46.78 17.70 85.13
CA ARG A 799 -48.04 17.40 85.84
C ARG A 799 -48.54 16.01 85.43
N PHE A 800 -48.96 15.22 86.41
CA PHE A 800 -49.69 13.97 86.19
C PHE A 800 -51.10 14.09 86.78
N ASP A 801 -52.12 13.83 85.97
CA ASP A 801 -53.52 13.78 86.41
C ASP A 801 -54.04 12.34 86.24
N SER A 802 -54.70 11.80 87.25
CA SER A 802 -55.34 10.48 87.20
C SER A 802 -56.87 10.62 87.19
N ILE A 803 -57.54 9.90 86.29
CA ILE A 803 -58.97 10.12 85.95
C ILE A 803 -59.88 8.99 86.48
N ASN A 804 -59.33 7.90 87.02
CA ASN A 804 -60.14 6.82 87.59
C ASN A 804 -59.36 6.00 88.61
N ILE A 805 -59.65 6.19 89.90
CA ILE A 805 -59.27 5.23 90.95
C ILE A 805 -60.56 4.66 91.54
N ARG A 806 -61.24 3.81 90.77
CA ARG A 806 -62.21 2.85 91.32
C ARG A 806 -61.69 1.47 90.98
N GLU A 807 -61.45 0.70 92.04
CA GLU A 807 -60.93 -0.68 92.08
C GLU A 807 -59.41 -0.86 91.96
N PHE A 808 -58.70 -0.73 93.07
CA PHE A 808 -57.52 -1.57 93.35
C PHE A 808 -57.45 -1.89 94.84
N THR A 809 -58.11 -2.98 95.23
CA THR A 809 -57.80 -3.68 96.48
C THR A 809 -56.62 -4.62 96.23
N ASN A 810 -55.65 -4.60 97.15
CA ASN A 810 -54.42 -5.41 97.19
C ASN A 810 -53.31 -5.05 96.21
N GLY A 811 -52.46 -4.11 96.63
CA GLY A 811 -51.00 -4.26 96.54
C GLY A 811 -50.38 -4.22 95.15
N ALA A 812 -50.54 -3.10 94.44
CA ALA A 812 -49.60 -2.67 93.40
C ALA A 812 -49.76 -1.16 93.22
N TYR A 813 -48.84 -0.36 93.77
CA TYR A 813 -48.83 1.08 93.56
C TYR A 813 -48.23 1.37 92.20
N ILE A 814 -49.07 1.80 91.25
CA ILE A 814 -48.62 2.55 90.07
C ILE A 814 -48.76 4.01 90.45
N SER A 815 -47.66 4.60 90.91
CA SER A 815 -47.46 6.05 90.89
C SER A 815 -46.89 6.36 89.51
N VAL A 816 -47.52 7.26 88.76
CA VAL A 816 -46.89 7.86 87.58
C VAL A 816 -46.17 9.12 88.03
#